data_AF-A0A819DID4-F1
#
_entry.id   AF-A0A819DID4-F1
#
_cell.length_a   1.000
_cell.length_b   1.000
_cell.length_c   1.000
_cell.angle_alpha   90.00
_cell.angle_beta   90.00
_cell.angle_gamma   90.00
#
_symmetry.space_group_name_H-M   'P 1'
#
loop_
_entity.id
_entity.type
_entity.pdbx_description
1 polymer ?
#
loop_
_entity_poly.entity_id
_entity_poly.type
_entity_poly.pdbx_seq_one_letter_code
_entity_poly.pdbx_strand_id
1 'polypeptide(L)'
;MNSIFRTADRQQYKFPSTSANIDNIVALPKPNDIDIINIRSNKEFFANFIQQINKWFNWFDRFIDIFQRIIDWLKTHNVNRSNQILSDLSRIRDDPKMTLIEMRVTIDSALKLLQPFEDLQRLCQLFNCIIPFQIINAGTLNMQENTINFLKELKRFQPNNTFIVDARKIYELTISIIDRQQVQWSLASDNHPCDITVEYRSYGTNNQCETLYEKRNVSIHKNVLHGQFETQRNGQLLITIDNKNYTNPRTVWYRIKSNPLSICHLFQVTNDNMQLITMWLSAEETTVLDNALITMEHLYKSGTVDIHLQHLTREQSYYKIGYSIDRIQVGINTVRDENNRNQQGEENNRMEAKRIPFQLSMSDIDNHKRQLTFCNVDAQQNLVYKKALINGQLKLLQTIENIYRIFTKLELGGHPDYQLRDVHYEVHLQGIQASSMLTDLRTYQNAQLDNAIYNRIQSLELIYNSLKTTYDMWIENLKKYRQECSLLKLFSNREIMIIIILLRSSNAENSNRNRFLKKLFEFKNFKNQNEEEKILTIRCLEHYFRSLRIPHVNLTTDHLAELYQRHNIDAGSNTDVCLRKLTTFLKDILEHGGKIFPQEEIHDENEQFIVNINRPVSNPNQISFSNDFDLTMCCILLNVFKNQLPSSYQILWCSNTTEEDIHLFFSRIQAFPSLTFVIMDIDKMHHRLREILLKEQDSLTRERIKHGRVFYFSRELTTTRKGLREFKLPAEYKNSQQSCKHLMNLLNESS
;
A
#
# COMPACT_ATOMS: atom_id res chain seq x y z
N MET A 1 -29.45 41.40 -46.84
CA MET A 1 -28.67 40.18 -46.48
C MET A 1 -27.77 39.68 -47.60
N ASN A 2 -28.19 39.61 -48.87
CA ASN A 2 -27.28 39.27 -49.99
C ASN A 2 -26.06 40.21 -50.16
N SER A 3 -26.11 41.45 -49.64
CA SER A 3 -24.95 42.36 -49.60
C SER A 3 -23.95 42.04 -48.48
N ILE A 4 -24.41 41.49 -47.34
CA ILE A 4 -23.56 41.24 -46.15
C ILE A 4 -22.62 40.04 -46.41
N PHE A 5 -23.08 39.03 -47.15
CA PHE A 5 -22.26 37.87 -47.51
C PHE A 5 -21.36 38.12 -48.73
N ARG A 6 -21.64 39.14 -49.56
CA ARG A 6 -20.76 39.54 -50.69
C ARG A 6 -19.49 40.27 -50.22
N THR A 7 -19.52 40.87 -49.04
CA THR A 7 -18.36 41.53 -48.41
C THR A 7 -17.62 40.64 -47.41
N ALA A 8 -18.13 39.43 -47.13
CA ALA A 8 -17.46 38.50 -46.22
C ALA A 8 -16.18 37.97 -46.87
N ASP A 9 -15.07 38.05 -46.14
CA ASP A 9 -13.79 37.54 -46.61
C ASP A 9 -13.87 36.01 -46.76
N ARG A 10 -13.82 35.53 -48.01
CA ARG A 10 -13.87 34.10 -48.35
C ARG A 10 -12.77 33.30 -47.65
N GLN A 11 -11.66 33.93 -47.30
CA GLN A 11 -10.57 33.25 -46.58
C GLN A 11 -10.97 32.83 -45.17
N GLN A 12 -11.98 33.48 -44.56
CA GLN A 12 -12.45 33.14 -43.21
C GLN A 12 -13.21 31.81 -43.17
N TYR A 13 -13.79 31.39 -44.30
CA TYR A 13 -14.63 30.20 -44.46
C TYR A 13 -13.90 29.01 -45.10
N LYS A 14 -12.58 29.08 -45.18
CA LYS A 14 -11.74 27.95 -45.57
C LYS A 14 -11.44 27.04 -44.39
N PHE A 15 -11.60 25.73 -44.62
CA PHE A 15 -11.30 24.74 -43.61
C PHE A 15 -9.78 24.76 -43.31
N PRO A 16 -9.36 24.59 -42.04
CA PRO A 16 -7.94 24.53 -41.69
C PRO A 16 -7.17 23.49 -42.51
N SER A 17 -5.92 23.81 -42.84
CA SER A 17 -5.06 22.86 -43.56
C SER A 17 -4.56 21.80 -42.59
N THR A 18 -4.96 20.55 -42.80
CA THR A 18 -4.53 19.38 -42.03
C THR A 18 -3.46 18.57 -42.76
N SER A 19 -2.59 17.92 -42.00
CA SER A 19 -1.65 16.93 -42.52
C SER A 19 -2.30 15.55 -42.61
N ALA A 20 -1.77 14.68 -43.46
CA ALA A 20 -2.25 13.30 -43.59
C ALA A 20 -2.20 12.53 -42.25
N ASN A 21 -1.21 12.82 -41.40
CA ASN A 21 -1.10 12.22 -40.07
C ASN A 21 -2.31 12.60 -39.18
N ILE A 22 -2.69 13.88 -39.16
CA ILE A 22 -3.83 14.34 -38.37
C ILE A 22 -5.15 13.80 -38.92
N ASP A 23 -5.31 13.77 -40.24
CA ASP A 23 -6.51 13.21 -40.89
C ASP A 23 -6.69 11.72 -40.54
N ASN A 24 -5.60 10.95 -40.52
CA ASN A 24 -5.61 9.54 -40.11
C ASN A 24 -5.99 9.35 -38.63
N ILE A 25 -5.50 10.23 -37.74
CA ILE A 25 -5.77 10.15 -36.29
C ILE A 25 -7.22 10.52 -35.97
N VAL A 26 -7.74 11.60 -36.56
CA VAL A 26 -9.12 12.07 -36.32
C VAL A 26 -10.12 11.05 -36.85
N ALA A 27 -9.78 10.35 -37.93
CA ALA A 27 -10.56 9.30 -38.56
C ALA A 27 -11.99 9.72 -38.93
N LEU A 28 -12.18 11.00 -39.27
CA LEU A 28 -13.40 11.55 -39.84
C LEU A 28 -13.12 12.13 -41.23
N PRO A 29 -14.08 12.08 -42.17
CA PRO A 29 -13.94 12.74 -43.46
C PRO A 29 -13.66 14.22 -43.28
N LYS A 30 -12.59 14.72 -43.91
CA LYS A 30 -12.23 16.13 -43.89
C LYS A 30 -13.38 16.97 -44.47
N PRO A 31 -13.91 17.97 -43.72
CA PRO A 31 -14.93 18.87 -44.24
C PRO A 31 -14.42 19.71 -45.40
N ASN A 32 -15.31 20.03 -46.33
CA ASN A 32 -15.03 21.00 -47.39
C ASN A 32 -15.07 22.43 -46.85
N ASP A 33 -14.47 23.37 -47.60
CA ASP A 33 -14.67 24.80 -47.38
C ASP A 33 -16.17 25.16 -47.39
N ILE A 34 -16.56 26.15 -46.59
CA ILE A 34 -17.95 26.58 -46.55
C ILE A 34 -18.23 27.43 -47.79
N ASP A 35 -19.08 26.91 -48.68
CA ASP A 35 -19.47 27.64 -49.88
C ASP A 35 -20.52 28.71 -49.53
N ILE A 36 -20.09 29.96 -49.66
CA ILE A 36 -20.93 31.14 -49.45
C ILE A 36 -21.43 31.76 -50.77
N ILE A 37 -21.29 31.06 -51.91
CA ILE A 37 -21.58 31.58 -53.26
C ILE A 37 -22.72 30.76 -53.92
N ASN A 38 -23.56 31.46 -54.71
CA ASN A 38 -24.51 30.86 -55.66
C ASN A 38 -25.56 29.90 -55.08
N ILE A 39 -26.42 30.42 -54.20
CA ILE A 39 -27.63 29.71 -53.79
C ILE A 39 -28.87 30.51 -54.23
N ARG A 40 -29.83 29.82 -54.84
CA ARG A 40 -30.99 30.42 -55.53
C ARG A 40 -32.00 31.04 -54.55
N SER A 41 -31.97 30.64 -53.28
CA SER A 41 -32.84 31.19 -52.23
C SER A 41 -32.14 31.27 -50.85
N ASN A 42 -32.56 32.23 -50.02
CA ASN A 42 -32.02 32.39 -48.66
C ASN A 42 -32.24 31.15 -47.79
N LYS A 43 -33.39 30.46 -47.92
CA LYS A 43 -33.73 29.29 -47.10
C LYS A 43 -32.81 28.10 -47.40
N GLU A 44 -32.56 27.85 -48.68
CA GLU A 44 -31.62 26.84 -49.15
C GLU A 44 -30.18 27.19 -48.74
N PHE A 45 -29.84 28.49 -48.75
CA PHE A 45 -28.54 28.96 -48.28
C PHE A 45 -28.33 28.64 -46.80
N PHE A 46 -29.27 29.03 -45.94
CA PHE A 46 -29.17 28.75 -44.51
C PHE A 46 -29.13 27.24 -44.22
N ALA A 47 -29.97 26.43 -44.88
CA ALA A 47 -29.96 24.99 -44.69
C ALA A 47 -28.60 24.36 -45.08
N ASN A 48 -28.05 24.74 -46.23
CA ASN A 48 -26.75 24.24 -46.70
C ASN A 48 -25.59 24.74 -45.83
N PHE A 49 -25.62 26.02 -45.43
CA PHE A 49 -24.63 26.61 -44.53
C PHE A 49 -24.59 25.91 -43.18
N ILE A 50 -25.76 25.67 -42.56
CA ILE A 50 -25.87 24.93 -41.29
C ILE A 50 -25.37 23.49 -41.47
N GLN A 51 -25.70 22.83 -42.59
CA GLN A 51 -25.21 21.48 -42.86
C GLN A 51 -23.68 21.42 -42.97
N GLN A 52 -23.05 22.39 -43.64
CA GLN A 52 -21.60 22.47 -43.77
C GLN A 52 -20.92 22.80 -42.43
N ILE A 53 -21.49 23.73 -41.66
CA ILE A 53 -21.04 24.06 -40.32
C ILE A 53 -21.10 22.85 -39.38
N ASN A 54 -22.18 22.07 -39.41
CA ASN A 54 -22.30 20.89 -38.56
C ASN A 54 -21.21 19.85 -38.87
N LYS A 55 -20.75 19.75 -40.13
CA LYS A 55 -19.60 18.91 -40.49
C LYS A 55 -18.29 19.46 -39.89
N TRP A 56 -18.10 20.77 -39.91
CA TRP A 56 -16.96 21.42 -39.26
C TRP A 56 -16.96 21.18 -37.75
N PHE A 57 -18.09 21.40 -37.08
CA PHE A 57 -18.23 21.19 -35.63
C PHE A 57 -17.96 19.75 -35.23
N ASN A 58 -18.53 18.76 -35.93
CA ASN A 58 -18.25 17.36 -35.64
C ASN A 58 -16.75 17.02 -35.75
N TRP A 59 -16.07 17.60 -36.75
CA TRP A 59 -14.63 17.41 -36.91
C TRP A 59 -13.84 18.14 -35.82
N PHE A 60 -14.18 19.39 -35.50
CA PHE A 60 -13.53 20.16 -34.42
C PHE A 60 -13.71 19.50 -33.07
N ASP A 61 -14.91 19.02 -32.72
CA ASP A 61 -15.16 18.31 -31.48
C ASP A 61 -14.27 17.08 -31.34
N ARG A 62 -14.16 16.29 -32.42
CA ARG A 62 -13.30 15.11 -32.46
C ARG A 62 -11.82 15.49 -32.36
N PHE A 63 -11.40 16.55 -33.03
CA PHE A 63 -10.04 17.07 -32.94
C PHE A 63 -9.70 17.49 -31.50
N ILE A 64 -10.59 18.25 -30.85
CA ILE A 64 -10.39 18.70 -29.47
C ILE A 64 -10.35 17.50 -28.51
N ASP A 65 -11.27 16.53 -28.68
CA ASP A 65 -11.32 15.28 -27.88
C ASP A 65 -9.96 14.56 -27.88
N ILE A 66 -9.31 14.48 -29.04
CA ILE A 66 -8.05 13.76 -29.20
C ILE A 66 -6.87 14.60 -28.69
N PHE A 67 -6.76 15.85 -29.12
CA PHE A 67 -5.52 16.61 -29.01
C PHE A 67 -5.45 17.57 -27.82
N GLN A 68 -6.56 17.91 -27.17
CA GLN A 68 -6.55 18.84 -26.03
C GLN A 68 -5.61 18.37 -24.91
N ARG A 69 -5.58 17.06 -24.62
CA ARG A 69 -4.67 16.51 -23.58
C ARG A 69 -3.22 16.46 -24.00
N ILE A 70 -2.96 16.29 -25.29
CA ILE A 70 -1.60 16.41 -25.83
C ILE A 70 -1.12 17.84 -25.62
N ILE A 71 -1.97 18.83 -25.90
CA ILE A 71 -1.64 20.25 -25.73
C ILE A 71 -1.52 20.63 -24.24
N ASP A 72 -2.34 20.04 -23.37
CA ASP A 72 -2.21 20.14 -21.91
C ASP A 72 -0.87 19.59 -21.43
N TRP A 73 -0.47 18.43 -21.95
CA TRP A 73 0.85 17.87 -21.68
C TRP A 73 1.98 18.78 -22.21
N LEU A 74 1.86 19.33 -23.42
CA LEU A 74 2.82 20.31 -23.95
C LEU A 74 2.92 21.58 -23.07
N LYS A 75 1.79 22.01 -22.49
CA LYS A 75 1.74 23.11 -21.50
C LYS A 75 2.53 22.77 -20.25
N THR A 76 2.35 21.59 -19.67
CA THR A 76 3.12 21.18 -18.48
C THR A 76 4.63 21.15 -18.72
N HIS A 77 5.06 21.07 -19.99
CA HIS A 77 6.47 21.10 -20.41
C HIS A 77 6.92 22.46 -20.98
N ASN A 78 6.15 23.52 -20.74
CA ASN A 78 6.48 24.90 -21.15
C ASN A 78 6.73 25.07 -22.66
N VAL A 79 6.09 24.27 -23.52
CA VAL A 79 6.18 24.47 -24.97
C VAL A 79 5.55 25.80 -25.34
N ASN A 80 6.24 26.63 -26.12
CA ASN A 80 5.79 27.96 -26.49
C ASN A 80 4.34 27.95 -27.04
N ARG A 81 3.51 28.88 -26.56
CA ARG A 81 2.08 29.07 -26.91
C ARG A 81 1.10 27.96 -26.53
N SER A 82 1.56 26.81 -26.01
CA SER A 82 0.68 25.71 -25.60
C SER A 82 -0.35 26.10 -24.52
N ASN A 83 0.05 26.93 -23.54
CA ASN A 83 -0.86 27.41 -22.49
C ASN A 83 -2.02 28.25 -23.05
N GLN A 84 -1.72 29.17 -23.98
CA GLN A 84 -2.74 29.99 -24.63
C GLN A 84 -3.68 29.13 -25.47
N ILE A 85 -3.12 28.24 -26.29
CA ILE A 85 -3.91 27.34 -27.15
C ILE A 85 -4.80 26.42 -26.30
N LEU A 86 -4.31 25.89 -25.18
CA LEU A 86 -5.13 25.07 -24.28
C LEU A 86 -6.32 25.86 -23.71
N SER A 87 -6.07 27.09 -23.27
CA SER A 87 -7.12 27.99 -22.77
C SER A 87 -8.16 28.26 -23.86
N ASP A 88 -7.72 28.53 -25.09
CA ASP A 88 -8.60 28.81 -26.22
C ASP A 88 -9.42 27.57 -26.64
N LEU A 89 -8.81 26.39 -26.63
CA LEU A 89 -9.52 25.12 -26.91
C LEU A 89 -10.57 24.80 -25.85
N SER A 90 -10.28 25.10 -24.58
CA SER A 90 -11.24 24.92 -23.49
C SER A 90 -12.43 25.89 -23.66
N ARG A 91 -12.16 27.13 -24.09
CA ARG A 91 -13.20 28.13 -24.40
C ARG A 91 -14.16 27.69 -25.52
N ILE A 92 -13.70 26.90 -26.51
CA ILE A 92 -14.59 26.35 -27.55
C ILE A 92 -15.72 25.52 -26.94
N ARG A 93 -15.45 24.78 -25.86
CA ARG A 93 -16.44 23.92 -25.19
C ARG A 93 -17.33 24.69 -24.21
N ASP A 94 -16.74 25.66 -23.53
CA ASP A 94 -17.38 26.30 -22.38
C ASP A 94 -18.10 27.60 -22.74
N ASP A 95 -17.74 28.27 -23.85
CA ASP A 95 -18.34 29.54 -24.27
C ASP A 95 -19.29 29.36 -25.47
N PRO A 96 -20.62 29.36 -25.24
CA PRO A 96 -21.61 29.23 -26.31
C PRO A 96 -21.64 30.44 -27.26
N LYS A 97 -20.95 31.55 -26.95
CA LYS A 97 -20.88 32.74 -27.79
C LYS A 97 -19.71 32.72 -28.77
N MET A 98 -18.82 31.74 -28.68
CA MET A 98 -17.66 31.65 -29.55
C MET A 98 -18.09 31.48 -31.01
N THR A 99 -17.56 32.32 -31.89
CA THR A 99 -17.92 32.30 -33.31
C THR A 99 -17.18 31.18 -34.05
N LEU A 100 -17.75 30.71 -35.17
CA LEU A 100 -17.11 29.72 -36.03
C LEU A 100 -15.71 30.15 -36.49
N ILE A 101 -15.52 31.45 -36.76
CA ILE A 101 -14.24 32.00 -37.21
C ILE A 101 -13.20 31.90 -36.09
N GLU A 102 -13.58 32.24 -34.85
CA GLU A 102 -12.69 32.08 -33.69
C GLU A 102 -12.33 30.62 -33.45
N MET A 103 -13.30 29.70 -33.51
CA MET A 103 -13.04 28.26 -33.40
C MET A 103 -12.04 27.80 -34.45
N ARG A 104 -12.25 28.19 -35.72
CA ARG A 104 -11.35 27.87 -36.82
C ARG A 104 -9.93 28.40 -36.57
N VAL A 105 -9.77 29.64 -36.13
CA VAL A 105 -8.45 30.24 -35.83
C VAL A 105 -7.74 29.51 -34.70
N THR A 106 -8.47 29.11 -33.66
CA THR A 106 -7.92 28.32 -32.54
C THR A 106 -7.47 26.93 -33.01
N ILE A 107 -8.30 26.24 -33.80
CA ILE A 107 -7.97 24.92 -34.36
C ILE A 107 -6.76 25.01 -35.30
N ASP A 108 -6.69 26.01 -36.18
CA ASP A 108 -5.54 26.24 -37.07
C ASP A 108 -4.24 26.48 -36.28
N SER A 109 -4.33 27.20 -35.16
CA SER A 109 -3.19 27.42 -34.25
C SER A 109 -2.74 26.13 -33.56
N ALA A 110 -3.69 25.29 -33.13
CA ALA A 110 -3.40 23.97 -32.57
C ALA A 110 -2.78 23.03 -33.61
N LEU A 111 -3.30 23.02 -34.84
CA LEU A 111 -2.74 22.24 -35.96
C LEU A 111 -1.28 22.61 -36.23
N LYS A 112 -0.96 23.90 -36.27
CA LYS A 112 0.42 24.39 -36.44
C LYS A 112 1.34 23.98 -35.29
N LEU A 113 0.82 23.95 -34.06
CA LEU A 113 1.58 23.47 -32.90
C LEU A 113 1.89 21.96 -33.01
N LEU A 114 0.96 21.17 -33.53
CA LEU A 114 1.06 19.70 -33.63
C LEU A 114 1.78 19.23 -34.90
N GLN A 115 1.86 20.07 -35.93
CA GLN A 115 2.46 19.73 -37.23
C GLN A 115 3.91 19.20 -37.15
N PRO A 116 4.80 19.70 -36.26
CA PRO A 116 6.18 19.21 -36.18
C PRO A 116 6.32 17.80 -35.58
N PHE A 117 5.26 17.21 -35.02
CA PHE A 117 5.33 15.91 -34.37
C PHE A 117 5.13 14.77 -35.38
N GLU A 118 6.23 14.17 -35.84
CA GLU A 118 6.20 13.04 -36.79
C GLU A 118 5.42 11.83 -36.22
N ASP A 119 5.60 11.53 -34.93
CA ASP A 119 4.96 10.39 -34.24
C ASP A 119 3.67 10.74 -33.48
N LEU A 120 2.92 11.75 -33.94
CA LEU A 120 1.73 12.23 -33.25
C LEU A 120 0.68 11.13 -32.99
N GLN A 121 0.51 10.18 -33.91
CA GLN A 121 -0.42 9.06 -33.76
C GLN A 121 -0.08 8.18 -32.55
N ARG A 122 1.21 7.95 -32.31
CA ARG A 122 1.67 7.18 -31.16
C ARG A 122 1.47 7.94 -29.86
N LEU A 123 1.71 9.25 -29.87
CA LEU A 123 1.41 10.10 -28.72
C LEU A 123 -0.08 9.97 -28.36
N CYS A 124 -0.98 10.01 -29.35
CA CYS A 124 -2.40 9.77 -29.14
C CYS A 124 -2.72 8.37 -28.58
N GLN A 125 -1.99 7.33 -28.97
CA GLN A 125 -2.14 5.98 -28.41
C GLN A 125 -1.68 5.91 -26.94
N LEU A 126 -0.53 6.52 -26.62
CA LEU A 126 0.02 6.56 -25.25
C LEU A 126 -0.92 7.26 -24.27
N PHE A 127 -1.51 8.38 -24.69
CA PHE A 127 -2.52 9.05 -23.87
C PHE A 127 -3.87 8.34 -23.90
N ASN A 128 -4.05 7.30 -24.72
CA ASN A 128 -5.34 6.66 -25.01
C ASN A 128 -6.39 7.71 -25.41
N CYS A 129 -6.02 8.59 -26.35
CA CYS A 129 -6.83 9.68 -26.91
C CYS A 129 -7.59 9.30 -28.18
N ILE A 130 -7.31 8.14 -28.79
CA ILE A 130 -7.94 7.75 -30.06
C ILE A 130 -9.30 7.10 -29.82
N ILE A 131 -9.41 6.14 -28.90
CA ILE A 131 -10.63 5.35 -28.73
C ILE A 131 -11.55 6.05 -27.71
N PRO A 132 -12.68 6.66 -28.13
CA PRO A 132 -13.52 7.45 -27.24
C PRO A 132 -14.17 6.62 -26.13
N PHE A 133 -14.43 5.33 -26.41
CA PHE A 133 -15.05 4.39 -25.49
C PHE A 133 -14.59 2.97 -25.82
N GLN A 134 -14.24 2.18 -24.79
CA GLN A 134 -13.82 0.79 -24.94
C GLN A 134 -14.37 -0.05 -23.80
N ILE A 135 -15.05 -1.15 -24.14
CA ILE A 135 -15.44 -2.16 -23.15
C ILE A 135 -14.24 -3.10 -22.92
N ILE A 136 -13.74 -3.15 -21.69
CA ILE A 136 -12.69 -4.10 -21.29
C ILE A 136 -13.32 -5.43 -20.87
N ASN A 137 -14.38 -5.35 -20.07
CA ASN A 137 -15.15 -6.49 -19.61
C ASN A 137 -16.63 -6.11 -19.56
N ALA A 138 -17.42 -6.75 -20.43
CA ALA A 138 -18.87 -6.57 -20.57
C ALA A 138 -19.70 -7.20 -19.44
N GLY A 139 -19.12 -7.47 -18.27
CA GLY A 139 -19.83 -8.05 -17.13
C GLY A 139 -19.69 -9.58 -17.02
N THR A 140 -18.92 -10.03 -16.04
CA THR A 140 -18.72 -11.45 -15.70
C THR A 140 -19.14 -11.73 -14.27
N LEU A 141 -19.62 -12.96 -14.02
CA LEU A 141 -19.94 -13.43 -12.67
C LEU A 141 -18.71 -14.11 -12.07
N ASN A 142 -18.26 -13.64 -10.90
CA ASN A 142 -17.21 -14.28 -10.13
C ASN A 142 -17.71 -15.50 -9.33
N MET A 143 -16.78 -16.32 -8.83
CA MET A 143 -17.09 -17.48 -7.99
C MET A 143 -17.76 -17.09 -6.66
N GLN A 144 -18.59 -18.00 -6.11
CA GLN A 144 -19.44 -17.78 -4.93
C GLN A 144 -18.69 -17.36 -3.67
N GLU A 145 -17.47 -17.87 -3.44
CA GLU A 145 -16.66 -17.56 -2.25
C GLU A 145 -16.31 -16.06 -2.14
N ASN A 146 -16.31 -15.34 -3.27
CA ASN A 146 -16.04 -13.90 -3.29
C ASN A 146 -17.24 -13.06 -2.86
N THR A 147 -18.48 -13.56 -2.96
CA THR A 147 -19.70 -12.77 -2.73
C THR A 147 -19.91 -12.44 -1.26
N ILE A 148 -19.69 -13.40 -0.36
CA ILE A 148 -19.86 -13.19 1.09
C ILE A 148 -18.85 -12.17 1.59
N ASN A 149 -17.58 -12.31 1.20
CA ASN A 149 -16.52 -11.37 1.57
C ASN A 149 -16.78 -9.98 0.97
N PHE A 150 -17.18 -9.91 -0.30
CA PHE A 150 -17.51 -8.65 -0.96
C PHE A 150 -18.65 -7.91 -0.26
N LEU A 151 -19.75 -8.60 0.07
CA LEU A 151 -20.88 -8.01 0.80
C LEU A 151 -20.48 -7.60 2.22
N LYS A 152 -19.69 -8.41 2.92
CA LYS A 152 -19.19 -8.10 4.27
C LYS A 152 -18.31 -6.84 4.27
N GLU A 153 -17.43 -6.70 3.29
CA GLU A 153 -16.60 -5.50 3.12
C GLU A 153 -17.42 -4.27 2.74
N LEU A 154 -18.36 -4.40 1.79
CA LEU A 154 -19.23 -3.27 1.41
C LEU A 154 -20.06 -2.78 2.60
N LYS A 155 -20.69 -3.70 3.36
CA LYS A 155 -21.44 -3.36 4.57
C LYS A 155 -20.57 -2.66 5.62
N ARG A 156 -19.29 -3.01 5.72
CA ARG A 156 -18.36 -2.44 6.70
C ARG A 156 -17.80 -1.07 6.28
N PHE A 157 -17.37 -0.93 5.02
CA PHE A 157 -16.59 0.23 4.56
C PHE A 157 -17.40 1.21 3.69
N GLN A 158 -18.48 0.76 3.06
CA GLN A 158 -19.31 1.54 2.14
C GLN A 158 -20.81 1.24 2.35
N PRO A 159 -21.35 1.42 3.57
CA PRO A 159 -22.71 0.99 3.92
C PRO A 159 -23.80 1.69 3.08
N ASN A 160 -23.50 2.87 2.53
CA ASN A 160 -24.43 3.65 1.72
C ASN A 160 -24.45 3.23 0.24
N ASN A 161 -23.56 2.34 -0.21
CA ASN A 161 -23.53 1.87 -1.59
C ASN A 161 -24.54 0.74 -1.82
N THR A 162 -25.80 1.04 -1.53
CA THR A 162 -26.91 0.11 -1.66
C THR A 162 -28.19 0.84 -2.03
N PHE A 163 -29.10 0.15 -2.71
CA PHE A 163 -30.46 0.61 -2.97
C PHE A 163 -31.43 -0.55 -2.90
N ILE A 164 -32.69 -0.24 -2.60
CA ILE A 164 -33.77 -1.22 -2.49
C ILE A 164 -34.68 -1.07 -3.69
N VAL A 165 -34.94 -2.20 -4.36
CA VAL A 165 -35.87 -2.29 -5.48
C VAL A 165 -37.13 -2.98 -4.96
N ASP A 166 -38.22 -2.23 -4.84
CA ASP A 166 -39.51 -2.77 -4.40
C ASP A 166 -40.00 -3.91 -5.31
N ALA A 167 -40.85 -4.77 -4.76
CA ALA A 167 -41.55 -5.77 -5.54
C ALA A 167 -42.33 -5.13 -6.70
N ARG A 168 -42.31 -5.78 -7.87
CA ARG A 168 -43.03 -5.35 -9.08
C ARG A 168 -42.65 -3.97 -9.64
N LYS A 169 -41.49 -3.42 -9.28
CA LYS A 169 -40.99 -2.13 -9.80
C LYS A 169 -39.72 -2.30 -10.64
N ILE A 170 -39.43 -1.29 -11.46
CA ILE A 170 -38.11 -1.08 -12.05
C ILE A 170 -37.44 0.03 -11.24
N TYR A 171 -36.15 -0.12 -10.97
CA TYR A 171 -35.34 0.92 -10.37
C TYR A 171 -34.14 1.22 -11.26
N GLU A 172 -33.82 2.51 -11.39
CA GLU A 172 -32.69 3.02 -12.17
C GLU A 172 -31.75 3.79 -11.23
N LEU A 173 -30.51 3.32 -11.13
CA LEU A 173 -29.44 4.02 -10.43
C LEU A 173 -28.52 4.69 -11.46
N THR A 174 -28.37 6.00 -11.34
CA THR A 174 -27.52 6.81 -12.22
C THR A 174 -26.30 7.30 -11.47
N ILE A 175 -25.11 7.07 -12.04
CA ILE A 175 -23.82 7.47 -11.44
C ILE A 175 -23.04 8.29 -12.47
N SER A 176 -22.71 9.54 -12.13
CA SER A 176 -21.90 10.41 -13.00
C SER A 176 -20.48 9.89 -13.15
N ILE A 177 -20.00 9.82 -14.38
CA ILE A 177 -18.64 9.44 -14.78
C ILE A 177 -17.97 10.66 -15.40
N ILE A 178 -16.80 11.00 -14.89
CA ILE A 178 -16.01 12.14 -15.38
C ILE A 178 -15.21 11.69 -16.62
N ASP A 179 -14.77 12.66 -17.41
CA ASP A 179 -13.98 12.46 -18.61
C ASP A 179 -12.73 11.63 -18.33
N ARG A 180 -12.37 10.80 -19.31
CA ARG A 180 -11.13 10.04 -19.32
C ARG A 180 -10.96 9.17 -18.08
N GLN A 181 -11.90 8.27 -17.84
CA GLN A 181 -11.85 7.32 -16.73
C GLN A 181 -11.86 5.88 -17.21
N GLN A 182 -11.06 5.06 -16.56
CA GLN A 182 -11.29 3.63 -16.48
C GLN A 182 -12.24 3.38 -15.30
N VAL A 183 -13.39 2.78 -15.59
CA VAL A 183 -14.46 2.54 -14.63
C VAL A 183 -14.63 1.04 -14.44
N GLN A 184 -14.46 0.60 -13.19
CA GLN A 184 -14.81 -0.74 -12.74
C GLN A 184 -16.10 -0.67 -11.93
N TRP A 185 -17.05 -1.53 -12.28
CA TRP A 185 -18.34 -1.61 -11.60
C TRP A 185 -18.58 -3.02 -11.09
N SER A 186 -19.25 -3.15 -9.97
CA SER A 186 -19.58 -4.44 -9.36
C SER A 186 -20.93 -4.38 -8.66
N LEU A 187 -21.69 -5.48 -8.74
CA LEU A 187 -23.04 -5.62 -8.21
C LEU A 187 -23.20 -6.97 -7.50
N ALA A 188 -23.85 -6.94 -6.35
CA ALA A 188 -24.28 -8.12 -5.60
C ALA A 188 -25.66 -7.84 -4.98
N SER A 189 -26.40 -8.89 -4.61
CA SER A 189 -27.67 -8.73 -3.88
C SER A 189 -27.66 -9.60 -2.63
N ASP A 190 -28.40 -9.18 -1.60
CA ASP A 190 -28.57 -10.02 -0.41
C ASP A 190 -29.38 -11.27 -0.72
N ASN A 191 -30.45 -11.13 -1.52
CA ASN A 191 -31.43 -12.20 -1.71
C ASN A 191 -31.99 -12.18 -3.14
N HIS A 192 -32.02 -13.36 -3.78
CA HIS A 192 -32.63 -13.66 -5.08
C HIS A 192 -31.88 -13.19 -6.36
N PRO A 193 -32.12 -13.83 -7.53
CA PRO A 193 -31.51 -13.45 -8.82
C PRO A 193 -32.25 -12.30 -9.52
N CYS A 194 -31.57 -11.33 -10.15
CA CYS A 194 -32.19 -10.11 -10.68
C CYS A 194 -32.16 -10.04 -12.22
N ASP A 195 -33.09 -9.31 -12.83
CA ASP A 195 -32.97 -8.90 -14.23
C ASP A 195 -32.20 -7.57 -14.26
N ILE A 196 -31.05 -7.52 -14.95
CA ILE A 196 -30.08 -6.43 -14.84
C ILE A 196 -29.69 -5.93 -16.23
N THR A 197 -29.75 -4.61 -16.38
CA THR A 197 -29.16 -3.88 -17.51
C THR A 197 -28.17 -2.86 -16.96
N VAL A 198 -26.96 -2.81 -17.51
CA VAL A 198 -25.93 -1.81 -17.19
C VAL A 198 -25.53 -1.12 -18.49
N GLU A 199 -25.63 0.20 -18.52
CA GLU A 199 -25.35 1.02 -19.70
C GLU A 199 -24.44 2.19 -19.33
N TYR A 200 -23.63 2.64 -20.29
CA TYR A 200 -22.96 3.93 -20.21
C TYR A 200 -23.57 4.91 -21.22
N ARG A 201 -23.99 6.09 -20.75
CA ARG A 201 -24.54 7.16 -21.60
C ARG A 201 -23.62 8.37 -21.57
N SER A 202 -23.00 8.70 -22.70
CA SER A 202 -22.14 9.89 -22.81
C SER A 202 -22.98 11.17 -22.83
N TYR A 203 -22.52 12.24 -22.17
CA TYR A 203 -23.10 13.57 -22.32
C TYR A 203 -22.60 14.20 -23.64
N GLY A 204 -23.51 14.60 -24.54
CA GLY A 204 -23.15 15.29 -25.78
C GLY A 204 -24.24 15.25 -26.85
N THR A 205 -23.99 15.89 -27.99
CA THR A 205 -24.96 16.05 -29.10
C THR A 205 -25.47 14.73 -29.70
N ASN A 206 -24.71 13.63 -29.56
CA ASN A 206 -25.08 12.31 -30.08
C ASN A 206 -25.61 11.33 -29.01
N ASN A 207 -25.62 11.68 -27.71
CA ASN A 207 -26.08 10.84 -26.59
C ASN A 207 -25.87 9.33 -26.80
N GLN A 208 -24.62 8.93 -27.08
CA GLN A 208 -24.30 7.53 -27.35
C GLN A 208 -24.56 6.70 -26.09
N CYS A 209 -25.31 5.61 -26.26
CA CYS A 209 -25.64 4.65 -25.22
C CYS A 209 -24.96 3.33 -25.54
N GLU A 210 -24.09 2.89 -24.64
CA GLU A 210 -23.31 1.67 -24.78
C GLU A 210 -23.78 0.66 -23.73
N THR A 211 -24.39 -0.43 -24.17
CA THR A 211 -24.84 -1.51 -23.27
C THR A 211 -23.63 -2.31 -22.80
N LEU A 212 -23.32 -2.21 -21.51
CA LEU A 212 -22.20 -2.92 -20.89
C LEU A 212 -22.58 -4.35 -20.55
N TYR A 213 -23.81 -4.57 -20.07
CA TYR A 213 -24.30 -5.89 -19.69
C TYR A 213 -25.84 -5.90 -19.71
N GLU A 214 -26.45 -6.93 -20.28
CA GLU A 214 -27.90 -7.12 -20.27
C GLU A 214 -28.23 -8.60 -20.16
N LYS A 215 -28.77 -9.03 -19.01
CA LYS A 215 -29.26 -10.42 -18.82
C LYS A 215 -30.43 -10.47 -17.83
N ARG A 216 -31.30 -11.45 -18.04
CA ARG A 216 -32.40 -11.81 -17.13
C ARG A 216 -31.98 -12.91 -16.15
N ASN A 217 -32.62 -12.95 -14.98
CA ASN A 217 -32.47 -13.97 -13.95
C ASN A 217 -31.00 -14.21 -13.52
N VAL A 218 -30.24 -13.12 -13.33
CA VAL A 218 -28.82 -13.14 -13.00
C VAL A 218 -28.65 -13.44 -11.51
N SER A 219 -27.88 -14.49 -11.19
CA SER A 219 -27.67 -14.96 -9.81
C SER A 219 -26.70 -14.09 -8.98
N ILE A 220 -26.92 -12.77 -8.90
CA ILE A 220 -26.07 -11.83 -8.16
C ILE A 220 -26.16 -11.95 -6.62
N HIS A 221 -27.08 -12.78 -6.13
CA HIS A 221 -27.16 -13.19 -4.72
C HIS A 221 -26.17 -14.31 -4.36
N LYS A 222 -25.69 -15.04 -5.38
CA LYS A 222 -24.69 -16.10 -5.24
C LYS A 222 -23.31 -15.62 -5.68
N ASN A 223 -23.27 -14.79 -6.72
CA ASN A 223 -22.04 -14.35 -7.39
C ASN A 223 -21.96 -12.83 -7.42
N VAL A 224 -20.75 -12.27 -7.47
CA VAL A 224 -20.57 -10.83 -7.76
C VAL A 224 -20.53 -10.65 -9.27
N LEU A 225 -21.43 -9.85 -9.83
CA LEU A 225 -21.36 -9.39 -11.21
C LEU A 225 -20.41 -8.21 -11.27
N HIS A 226 -19.39 -8.25 -12.12
CA HIS A 226 -18.47 -7.13 -12.29
C HIS A 226 -18.12 -6.90 -13.75
N GLY A 227 -17.92 -5.65 -14.13
CA GLY A 227 -17.49 -5.27 -15.46
C GLY A 227 -16.56 -4.07 -15.42
N GLN A 228 -15.99 -3.74 -16.58
CA GLN A 228 -14.99 -2.70 -16.72
C GLN A 228 -15.06 -2.07 -18.11
N PHE A 229 -14.92 -0.75 -18.18
CA PHE A 229 -14.84 -0.01 -19.43
C PHE A 229 -13.93 1.20 -19.28
N GLU A 230 -13.54 1.78 -20.40
CA GLU A 230 -12.81 3.05 -20.49
C GLU A 230 -13.64 4.03 -21.31
N THR A 231 -13.68 5.27 -20.88
CA THR A 231 -14.33 6.36 -21.62
C THR A 231 -13.45 7.60 -21.59
N GLN A 232 -13.38 8.31 -22.70
CA GLN A 232 -12.77 9.64 -22.78
C GLN A 232 -13.74 10.77 -22.46
N ARG A 233 -15.05 10.48 -22.43
CA ARG A 233 -16.10 11.48 -22.33
C ARG A 233 -16.73 11.49 -20.95
N ASN A 234 -17.28 12.65 -20.57
CA ASN A 234 -18.19 12.73 -19.44
C ASN A 234 -19.47 11.95 -19.78
N GLY A 235 -20.07 11.31 -18.79
CA GLY A 235 -21.32 10.60 -18.98
C GLY A 235 -21.93 10.11 -17.67
N GLN A 236 -22.80 9.12 -17.79
CA GLN A 236 -23.41 8.44 -16.65
C GLN A 236 -23.42 6.94 -16.87
N LEU A 237 -23.05 6.20 -15.82
CA LEU A 237 -23.30 4.78 -15.71
C LEU A 237 -24.73 4.60 -15.19
N LEU A 238 -25.57 3.94 -15.96
CA LEU A 238 -26.95 3.61 -15.62
C LEU A 238 -27.04 2.13 -15.27
N ILE A 239 -27.57 1.83 -14.10
CA ILE A 239 -27.83 0.47 -13.64
C ILE A 239 -29.33 0.32 -13.44
N THR A 240 -29.95 -0.52 -14.26
CA THR A 240 -31.38 -0.80 -14.22
C THR A 240 -31.61 -2.20 -13.64
N ILE A 241 -32.42 -2.29 -12.60
CA ILE A 241 -32.88 -3.54 -12.02
C ILE A 241 -34.37 -3.67 -12.29
N ASP A 242 -34.74 -4.64 -13.13
CA ASP A 242 -36.15 -4.96 -13.39
C ASP A 242 -36.64 -6.01 -12.39
N ASN A 243 -37.49 -5.56 -11.47
CA ASN A 243 -38.12 -6.40 -10.46
C ASN A 243 -39.62 -6.63 -10.73
N LYS A 244 -40.12 -6.32 -11.94
CA LYS A 244 -41.55 -6.44 -12.31
C LYS A 244 -42.10 -7.85 -12.08
N ASN A 245 -41.30 -8.87 -12.39
CA ASN A 245 -41.71 -10.27 -12.35
C ASN A 245 -41.55 -10.95 -10.98
N TYR A 246 -41.10 -10.22 -9.94
CA TYR A 246 -40.83 -10.81 -8.64
C TYR A 246 -41.66 -10.15 -7.53
N THR A 247 -42.01 -10.97 -6.52
CA THR A 247 -42.90 -10.58 -5.41
C THR A 247 -42.17 -10.00 -4.21
N ASN A 248 -40.85 -10.17 -4.12
CA ASN A 248 -40.06 -9.72 -2.98
C ASN A 248 -39.22 -8.49 -3.35
N PRO A 249 -39.03 -7.54 -2.43
CA PRO A 249 -38.08 -6.46 -2.61
C PRO A 249 -36.64 -7.01 -2.63
N ARG A 250 -35.74 -6.28 -3.28
CA ARG A 250 -34.34 -6.66 -3.44
C ARG A 250 -33.42 -5.57 -2.97
N THR A 251 -32.52 -5.91 -2.06
CA THR A 251 -31.41 -5.04 -1.70
C THR A 251 -30.26 -5.34 -2.64
N VAL A 252 -29.85 -4.34 -3.42
CA VAL A 252 -28.72 -4.41 -4.33
C VAL A 252 -27.58 -3.59 -3.75
N TRP A 253 -26.40 -4.18 -3.72
CA TRP A 253 -25.15 -3.59 -3.27
C TRP A 253 -24.28 -3.34 -4.50
N TYR A 254 -23.63 -2.17 -4.55
CA TYR A 254 -22.80 -1.80 -5.68
C TYR A 254 -21.44 -1.26 -5.25
N ARG A 255 -20.46 -1.34 -6.15
CA ARG A 255 -19.15 -0.70 -5.99
C ARG A 255 -18.72 -0.15 -7.34
N ILE A 256 -18.47 1.15 -7.40
CA ILE A 256 -17.87 1.80 -8.55
C ILE A 256 -16.48 2.29 -8.16
N LYS A 257 -15.48 1.94 -8.96
CA LYS A 257 -14.14 2.50 -8.88
C LYS A 257 -13.84 3.19 -10.20
N SER A 258 -13.51 4.46 -10.15
CA SER A 258 -13.14 5.23 -11.33
C SER A 258 -11.71 5.74 -11.17
N ASN A 259 -10.85 5.39 -12.11
CA ASN A 259 -9.46 5.85 -12.15
C ASN A 259 -9.28 6.72 -13.39
N PRO A 260 -8.70 7.93 -13.27
CA PRO A 260 -8.31 8.72 -14.43
C PRO A 260 -7.41 7.91 -15.38
N LEU A 261 -7.66 7.95 -16.68
CA LEU A 261 -6.82 7.33 -17.70
C LEU A 261 -5.41 7.95 -17.73
N SER A 262 -5.26 9.18 -17.24
CA SER A 262 -3.94 9.79 -17.01
C SER A 262 -3.10 9.03 -15.98
N ILE A 263 -3.72 8.34 -15.02
CA ILE A 263 -3.05 7.49 -14.03
C ILE A 263 -2.88 6.06 -14.56
N CYS A 264 -3.76 5.62 -15.46
CA CYS A 264 -3.76 4.25 -15.99
C CYS A 264 -2.67 4.01 -17.06
N HIS A 265 -2.21 5.07 -17.75
CA HIS A 265 -1.25 4.95 -18.85
C HIS A 265 0.07 5.69 -18.64
N LEU A 266 0.18 6.52 -17.59
CA LEU A 266 1.42 7.16 -17.21
C LEU A 266 1.75 6.77 -15.78
N PHE A 267 2.84 6.00 -15.66
CA PHE A 267 3.62 5.89 -14.45
C PHE A 267 3.62 7.23 -13.72
N GLN A 268 3.28 7.23 -12.43
CA GLN A 268 3.47 8.36 -11.55
C GLN A 268 4.98 8.60 -11.36
N VAL A 269 5.67 9.03 -12.42
CA VAL A 269 7.02 9.57 -12.37
C VAL A 269 6.85 11.04 -12.08
N THR A 270 7.26 11.44 -10.88
CA THR A 270 7.39 12.83 -10.48
C THR A 270 8.18 13.63 -11.52
N ASN A 271 7.47 14.55 -12.19
CA ASN A 271 7.84 15.82 -12.84
C ASN A 271 9.16 16.08 -13.60
N ASP A 272 10.20 15.24 -13.62
CA ASP A 272 11.53 15.73 -14.03
C ASP A 272 12.27 15.00 -15.18
N ASN A 273 11.65 14.19 -16.04
CA ASN A 273 12.44 13.40 -17.02
C ASN A 273 11.91 13.34 -18.47
N MET A 274 12.25 14.36 -19.27
CA MET A 274 12.05 14.36 -20.74
C MET A 274 12.89 13.29 -21.48
N GLN A 275 13.99 12.82 -20.89
CA GLN A 275 14.84 11.77 -21.50
C GLN A 275 14.16 10.38 -21.52
N LEU A 276 13.21 10.11 -20.60
CA LEU A 276 12.46 8.85 -20.60
C LEU A 276 11.39 8.81 -21.71
N ILE A 277 10.76 9.94 -22.01
CA ILE A 277 9.69 9.98 -23.01
C ILE A 277 10.27 9.72 -24.40
N THR A 278 11.44 10.29 -24.73
CA THR A 278 12.14 9.99 -25.98
C THR A 278 12.64 8.54 -26.06
N MET A 279 12.98 7.91 -24.92
CA MET A 279 13.42 6.50 -24.86
C MET A 279 12.28 5.47 -25.05
N TRP A 280 11.05 5.79 -24.63
CA TRP A 280 9.90 4.88 -24.74
C TRP A 280 9.07 5.08 -26.03
N LEU A 281 9.42 6.11 -26.82
CA LEU A 281 8.79 6.47 -28.10
C LEU A 281 9.40 5.79 -29.34
N SER A 282 10.27 4.78 -29.21
CA SER A 282 10.81 4.03 -30.37
C SER A 282 9.89 2.89 -30.82
N ALA A 283 9.58 2.79 -32.12
CA ALA A 283 8.40 2.13 -32.73
C ALA A 283 8.44 0.61 -32.92
N GLU A 284 9.36 -0.07 -32.26
CA GLU A 284 9.40 -1.53 -32.28
C GLU A 284 9.21 -2.06 -30.86
N GLU A 285 8.42 -3.12 -30.65
CA GLU A 285 8.39 -3.83 -29.36
C GLU A 285 9.78 -4.30 -28.95
N THR A 286 10.65 -4.57 -29.94
CA THR A 286 12.08 -4.78 -29.76
C THR A 286 12.76 -3.56 -29.16
N THR A 287 12.46 -2.33 -29.58
CA THR A 287 13.14 -1.11 -29.11
C THR A 287 12.65 -0.56 -27.76
N VAL A 288 11.38 -0.76 -27.38
CA VAL A 288 10.93 -0.44 -26.00
C VAL A 288 11.54 -1.42 -25.01
N LEU A 289 11.55 -2.71 -25.36
CA LEU A 289 12.25 -3.72 -24.58
C LEU A 289 13.76 -3.47 -24.60
N ASP A 290 14.37 -3.14 -25.75
CA ASP A 290 15.81 -2.81 -25.84
C ASP A 290 16.14 -1.56 -25.04
N ASN A 291 15.33 -0.51 -25.04
CA ASN A 291 15.61 0.71 -24.28
C ASN A 291 15.37 0.52 -22.79
N ALA A 292 14.34 -0.25 -22.40
CA ALA A 292 14.19 -0.72 -21.03
C ALA A 292 15.44 -1.51 -20.63
N LEU A 293 15.83 -2.52 -21.41
CA LEU A 293 17.01 -3.37 -21.20
C LEU A 293 18.34 -2.61 -21.22
N ILE A 294 18.49 -1.57 -22.04
CA ILE A 294 19.64 -0.65 -22.07
C ILE A 294 19.65 0.19 -20.78
N THR A 295 18.48 0.61 -20.30
CA THR A 295 18.36 1.26 -18.99
C THR A 295 18.68 0.30 -17.86
N MET A 296 18.27 -0.96 -17.95
CA MET A 296 18.63 -2.00 -16.98
C MET A 296 20.13 -2.27 -17.03
N GLU A 297 20.70 -2.39 -18.22
CA GLU A 297 22.12 -2.58 -18.47
C GLU A 297 22.93 -1.41 -17.89
N HIS A 298 22.50 -0.17 -18.11
CA HIS A 298 23.08 1.00 -17.48
C HIS A 298 22.87 1.03 -15.98
N LEU A 299 21.70 0.61 -15.48
CA LEU A 299 21.49 0.44 -14.06
C LEU A 299 22.50 -0.55 -13.48
N TYR A 300 22.76 -1.69 -14.15
CA TYR A 300 23.75 -2.68 -13.73
C TYR A 300 25.18 -2.15 -13.82
N LYS A 301 25.52 -1.40 -14.87
CA LYS A 301 26.87 -0.87 -15.15
C LYS A 301 27.25 0.36 -14.32
N SER A 302 26.32 1.30 -14.11
CA SER A 302 26.60 2.63 -13.55
C SER A 302 25.53 3.17 -12.59
N GLY A 303 24.42 2.48 -12.37
CA GLY A 303 23.38 2.94 -11.45
C GLY A 303 23.73 2.73 -9.98
N THR A 304 23.05 3.45 -9.09
CA THR A 304 22.95 3.20 -7.65
C THR A 304 21.51 2.79 -7.30
N VAL A 305 21.35 1.95 -6.28
CA VAL A 305 20.04 1.47 -5.82
C VAL A 305 19.88 1.90 -4.37
N ASP A 306 18.93 2.78 -4.10
CA ASP A 306 18.65 3.32 -2.78
C ASP A 306 17.35 2.68 -2.27
N ILE A 307 17.38 1.96 -1.15
CA ILE A 307 16.18 1.29 -0.62
C ILE A 307 15.63 2.12 0.55
N HIS A 308 14.49 2.77 0.36
CA HIS A 308 13.81 3.52 1.41
C HIS A 308 12.77 2.63 2.11
N LEU A 309 13.04 2.28 3.36
CA LEU A 309 12.08 1.61 4.23
C LEU A 309 11.41 2.66 5.11
N GLN A 310 10.10 2.84 4.98
CA GLN A 310 9.37 3.81 5.79
C GLN A 310 8.27 3.10 6.57
N HIS A 311 8.58 2.70 7.80
CA HIS A 311 7.53 2.44 8.78
C HIS A 311 7.98 2.61 10.22
N LEU A 312 7.10 3.17 11.05
CA LEU A 312 7.17 3.07 12.50
C LEU A 312 5.75 3.08 13.10
N THR A 313 5.42 1.95 13.69
CA THR A 313 4.50 1.72 14.82
C THR A 313 2.97 1.74 14.67
N ARG A 314 2.27 2.35 13.69
CA ARG A 314 0.78 2.18 13.62
C ARG A 314 0.06 2.17 12.25
N GLU A 315 0.70 2.41 11.10
CA GLU A 315 -0.06 2.55 9.82
C GLU A 315 0.52 1.81 8.60
N GLN A 316 0.31 0.51 8.41
CA GLN A 316 0.71 -0.23 7.19
C GLN A 316 2.15 0.01 6.66
N SER A 317 3.07 -0.93 6.94
CA SER A 317 4.43 -0.93 6.40
C SER A 317 4.46 -0.74 4.89
N TYR A 318 5.02 0.37 4.41
CA TYR A 318 5.31 0.57 2.99
C TYR A 318 6.82 0.79 2.81
N TYR A 319 7.34 0.25 1.71
CA TYR A 319 8.71 0.55 1.30
C TYR A 319 8.72 1.04 -0.14
N LYS A 320 9.77 1.79 -0.44
CA LYS A 320 9.93 2.53 -1.69
C LYS A 320 11.35 2.30 -2.18
N ILE A 321 11.50 1.73 -3.37
CA ILE A 321 12.82 1.54 -3.97
C ILE A 321 13.15 2.76 -4.80
N GLY A 322 14.18 3.49 -4.39
CA GLY A 322 14.90 4.50 -5.14
C GLY A 322 15.88 3.86 -6.12
N TYR A 323 15.92 4.28 -7.38
CA TYR A 323 17.09 4.04 -8.24
C TYR A 323 17.68 5.38 -8.64
N SER A 324 19.00 5.46 -8.81
CA SER A 324 19.57 6.60 -9.50
C SER A 324 20.64 6.23 -10.51
N ILE A 325 20.62 6.87 -11.66
CA ILE A 325 21.60 6.64 -12.74
C ILE A 325 22.38 7.94 -12.92
N ASP A 326 23.70 7.84 -13.00
CA ASP A 326 24.55 8.98 -13.35
C ASP A 326 24.28 9.38 -14.80
N ARG A 327 23.90 10.64 -15.01
CA ARG A 327 23.56 11.16 -16.34
C ARG A 327 24.79 11.12 -17.26
N ILE A 328 24.65 10.51 -18.43
CA ILE A 328 25.66 10.58 -19.49
C ILE A 328 25.72 12.04 -19.96
N GLN A 329 26.81 12.74 -19.66
CA GLN A 329 27.15 13.94 -20.42
C GLN A 329 27.56 13.48 -21.82
N VAL A 330 26.58 13.35 -22.71
CA VAL A 330 26.87 13.29 -24.13
C VAL A 330 27.44 14.66 -24.46
N GLY A 331 28.75 14.72 -24.64
CA GLY A 331 29.42 15.90 -25.16
C GLY A 331 28.80 16.23 -26.51
N ILE A 332 27.81 17.13 -26.51
CA ILE A 332 27.43 17.80 -27.73
C ILE A 332 28.68 18.56 -28.10
N ASN A 333 29.36 18.09 -29.15
CA ASN A 333 30.41 18.83 -29.83
C ASN A 333 29.76 20.16 -30.24
N THR A 334 29.88 21.16 -29.37
CA THR A 334 29.68 22.54 -29.75
C THR A 334 30.66 22.79 -30.87
N VAL A 335 30.08 23.05 -32.04
CA VAL A 335 30.78 23.60 -33.19
C VAL A 335 31.71 24.69 -32.66
N ARG A 336 33.00 24.48 -32.90
CA ARG A 336 34.07 25.41 -32.59
C ARG A 336 33.74 26.78 -33.19
N ASP A 337 33.28 27.70 -32.37
CA ASP A 337 33.62 29.11 -32.56
C ASP A 337 34.99 29.31 -31.92
N GLU A 338 36.03 29.04 -32.71
CA GLU A 338 37.39 29.47 -32.46
C GLU A 338 37.43 31.00 -32.59
N ASN A 339 37.02 31.75 -31.57
CA ASN A 339 37.34 33.19 -31.52
C ASN A 339 37.21 33.88 -30.15
N ASN A 340 37.38 33.16 -29.03
CA ASN A 340 37.68 33.83 -27.76
C ASN A 340 38.51 32.93 -26.83
N ARG A 341 39.81 32.85 -27.12
CA ARG A 341 40.80 32.55 -26.08
C ARG A 341 41.24 33.89 -25.50
N ASN A 342 40.87 34.16 -24.25
CA ASN A 342 41.79 34.66 -23.24
C ASN A 342 41.13 34.74 -21.85
N GLN A 343 41.91 34.23 -20.87
CA GLN A 343 41.91 34.55 -19.43
C GLN A 343 40.97 33.79 -18.49
N GLN A 344 41.51 32.65 -18.02
CA GLN A 344 41.79 32.31 -16.62
C GLN A 344 40.75 32.60 -15.52
N GLY A 345 40.33 31.52 -14.87
CA GLY A 345 39.69 31.48 -13.56
C GLY A 345 39.41 30.03 -13.17
N GLU A 346 40.46 29.32 -12.74
CA GLU A 346 40.37 27.97 -12.17
C GLU A 346 39.65 28.01 -10.82
N GLU A 347 38.33 27.80 -10.81
CA GLU A 347 37.58 27.43 -9.60
C GLU A 347 36.78 26.14 -9.85
N ASN A 348 37.24 25.08 -9.18
CA ASN A 348 36.56 23.91 -8.63
C ASN A 348 35.04 23.69 -8.89
N ASN A 349 34.58 23.73 -10.13
CA ASN A 349 33.31 23.11 -10.50
C ASN A 349 33.51 21.62 -10.78
N ARG A 350 33.70 20.82 -9.72
CA ARG A 350 33.27 19.42 -9.76
C ARG A 350 31.76 19.47 -9.93
N MET A 351 31.30 19.47 -11.18
CA MET A 351 29.89 19.28 -11.50
C MET A 351 29.46 17.96 -10.87
N GLU A 352 28.70 18.02 -9.78
CA GLU A 352 28.03 16.86 -9.21
C GLU A 352 27.22 16.20 -10.32
N ALA A 353 27.49 14.90 -10.57
CA ALA A 353 26.73 14.13 -11.53
C ALA A 353 25.23 14.23 -11.16
N LYS A 354 24.43 14.83 -12.04
CA LYS A 354 22.97 14.92 -11.83
C LYS A 354 22.41 13.50 -11.84
N ARG A 355 22.07 12.99 -10.65
CA ARG A 355 21.42 11.68 -10.44
C ARG A 355 19.96 11.76 -10.84
N ILE A 356 19.48 10.78 -11.59
CA ILE A 356 18.07 10.68 -12.00
C ILE A 356 17.34 9.72 -11.05
N PRO A 357 16.46 10.18 -10.14
CA PRO A 357 15.77 9.30 -9.19
C PRO A 357 14.58 8.57 -9.82
N PHE A 358 14.41 7.30 -9.48
CA PHE A 358 13.24 6.47 -9.81
C PHE A 358 12.64 5.90 -8.53
N GLN A 359 11.32 5.75 -8.48
CA GLN A 359 10.63 5.28 -7.26
C GLN A 359 9.61 4.19 -7.61
N LEU A 360 9.73 3.01 -6.99
CA LEU A 360 8.76 1.92 -7.12
C LEU A 360 8.09 1.62 -5.77
N SER A 361 6.74 1.60 -5.75
CA SER A 361 5.94 1.10 -4.63
C SER A 361 5.77 -0.42 -4.70
N MET A 362 5.34 -1.06 -3.60
CA MET A 362 5.13 -2.52 -3.56
C MET A 362 4.12 -3.02 -4.62
N SER A 363 3.01 -2.31 -4.82
CA SER A 363 2.04 -2.63 -5.86
C SER A 363 2.63 -2.52 -7.27
N ASP A 364 3.55 -1.58 -7.46
CA ASP A 364 4.24 -1.39 -8.74
C ASP A 364 5.29 -2.47 -8.97
N ILE A 365 5.97 -2.96 -7.91
CA ILE A 365 6.93 -4.07 -8.00
C ILE A 365 6.24 -5.36 -8.44
N ASP A 366 5.07 -5.67 -7.89
CA ASP A 366 4.32 -6.89 -8.27
C ASP A 366 3.80 -6.81 -9.70
N ASN A 367 3.28 -5.64 -10.11
CA ASN A 367 2.88 -5.38 -11.49
C ASN A 367 4.09 -5.46 -12.44
N HIS A 368 5.24 -4.90 -12.04
CA HIS A 368 6.46 -4.91 -12.83
C HIS A 368 7.05 -6.33 -12.96
N LYS A 369 7.03 -7.13 -11.89
CA LYS A 369 7.40 -8.56 -11.96
C LYS A 369 6.49 -9.33 -12.91
N ARG A 370 5.18 -9.09 -12.88
CA ARG A 370 4.22 -9.71 -13.82
C ARG A 370 4.53 -9.35 -15.27
N GLN A 371 4.80 -8.07 -15.53
CA GLN A 371 5.20 -7.58 -16.85
C GLN A 371 6.52 -8.22 -17.31
N LEU A 372 7.55 -8.22 -16.47
CA LEU A 372 8.84 -8.86 -16.78
C LEU A 372 8.72 -10.38 -16.99
N THR A 373 7.85 -11.05 -16.22
CA THR A 373 7.58 -12.49 -16.38
C THR A 373 6.90 -12.76 -17.72
N PHE A 374 5.94 -11.91 -18.12
CA PHE A 374 5.29 -11.98 -19.43
C PHE A 374 6.31 -11.78 -20.56
N CYS A 375 7.15 -10.74 -20.48
CA CYS A 375 8.22 -10.50 -21.46
C CYS A 375 9.26 -11.64 -21.52
N ASN A 376 9.50 -12.37 -20.43
CA ASN A 376 10.40 -13.53 -20.39
C ASN A 376 9.86 -14.73 -21.19
N VAL A 377 8.54 -14.85 -21.31
CA VAL A 377 7.89 -15.91 -22.11
C VAL A 377 8.06 -15.62 -23.61
N ASP A 378 7.89 -14.37 -24.02
CA ASP A 378 8.01 -13.96 -25.42
C ASP A 378 9.48 -13.88 -25.91
N ALA A 379 10.42 -13.56 -25.01
CA ALA A 379 11.85 -13.48 -25.35
C ALA A 379 12.53 -14.85 -25.57
N GLN A 380 11.80 -15.97 -25.40
CA GLN A 380 12.38 -17.33 -25.49
C GLN A 380 12.88 -17.72 -26.89
N GLN A 381 12.47 -17.03 -27.94
CA GLN A 381 12.72 -17.51 -29.30
C GLN A 381 13.87 -16.83 -30.06
N ASN A 382 14.41 -15.67 -29.68
CA ASN A 382 15.44 -15.02 -30.53
C ASN A 382 16.56 -14.18 -29.88
N LEU A 383 16.58 -13.86 -28.57
CA LEU A 383 17.61 -12.95 -28.02
C LEU A 383 18.12 -13.35 -26.63
N VAL A 384 19.20 -14.15 -26.59
CA VAL A 384 19.88 -14.65 -25.36
C VAL A 384 20.25 -13.53 -24.38
N TYR A 385 20.72 -12.40 -24.90
CA TYR A 385 21.10 -11.20 -24.12
C TYR A 385 19.93 -10.58 -23.35
N LYS A 386 18.77 -10.45 -24.00
CA LYS A 386 17.56 -9.89 -23.38
C LYS A 386 17.06 -10.75 -22.24
N LYS A 387 17.11 -12.08 -22.43
CA LYS A 387 16.73 -13.05 -21.41
C LYS A 387 17.63 -12.97 -20.17
N ALA A 388 18.95 -12.80 -20.35
CA ALA A 388 19.89 -12.62 -19.25
C ALA A 388 19.58 -11.37 -18.41
N LEU A 389 19.30 -10.24 -19.05
CA LEU A 389 18.91 -8.99 -18.37
C LEU A 389 17.57 -9.10 -17.63
N ILE A 390 16.54 -9.68 -18.26
CA ILE A 390 15.21 -9.89 -17.63
C ILE A 390 15.34 -10.80 -16.41
N ASN A 391 16.07 -11.91 -16.53
CA ASN A 391 16.31 -12.82 -15.41
C ASN A 391 17.12 -12.16 -14.30
N GLY A 392 18.13 -11.36 -14.67
CA GLY A 392 18.91 -10.55 -13.74
C GLY A 392 18.02 -9.61 -12.94
N GLN A 393 17.08 -8.91 -13.60
CA GLN A 393 16.16 -7.99 -12.94
C GLN A 393 15.16 -8.67 -12.03
N LEU A 394 14.56 -9.77 -12.49
CA LEU A 394 13.67 -10.58 -11.65
C LEU A 394 14.40 -11.04 -10.39
N LYS A 395 15.65 -11.51 -10.53
CA LYS A 395 16.48 -11.94 -9.41
C LYS A 395 16.89 -10.78 -8.50
N LEU A 396 17.19 -9.60 -9.05
CA LEU A 396 17.46 -8.38 -8.28
C LEU A 396 16.23 -7.98 -7.44
N LEU A 397 15.05 -7.88 -8.05
CA LEU A 397 13.80 -7.54 -7.36
C LEU A 397 13.43 -8.56 -6.29
N GLN A 398 13.67 -9.85 -6.56
CA GLN A 398 13.48 -10.92 -5.58
C GLN A 398 14.46 -10.80 -4.40
N THR A 399 15.72 -10.44 -4.66
CA THR A 399 16.72 -10.22 -3.61
C THR A 399 16.36 -9.03 -2.74
N ILE A 400 15.90 -7.92 -3.34
CA ILE A 400 15.43 -6.75 -2.60
C ILE A 400 14.20 -7.10 -1.74
N GLU A 401 13.26 -7.88 -2.27
CA GLU A 401 12.11 -8.35 -1.50
C GLU A 401 12.55 -9.23 -0.32
N ASN A 402 13.55 -10.09 -0.51
CA ASN A 402 14.11 -10.90 0.56
C ASN A 402 14.78 -10.04 1.65
N ILE A 403 15.52 -9.00 1.25
CA ILE A 403 16.10 -8.00 2.15
C ILE A 403 14.98 -7.30 2.95
N TYR A 404 13.89 -6.91 2.29
CA TYR A 404 12.75 -6.31 2.96
C TYR A 404 12.11 -7.26 3.99
N ARG A 405 11.81 -8.49 3.58
CA ARG A 405 11.22 -9.52 4.45
C ARG A 405 12.09 -9.79 5.68
N ILE A 406 13.42 -9.80 5.54
CA ILE A 406 14.31 -10.02 6.69
C ILE A 406 14.39 -8.79 7.60
N PHE A 407 14.28 -7.57 7.07
CA PHE A 407 14.14 -6.37 7.90
C PHE A 407 12.86 -6.40 8.73
N THR A 408 11.72 -6.77 8.13
CA THR A 408 10.46 -6.95 8.88
C THR A 408 10.61 -8.00 9.97
N LYS A 409 11.33 -9.10 9.69
CA LYS A 409 11.62 -10.13 10.70
C LYS A 409 12.52 -9.61 11.82
N LEU A 410 13.58 -8.85 11.52
CA LEU A 410 14.44 -8.21 12.52
C LEU A 410 13.64 -7.22 13.38
N GLU A 411 12.70 -6.51 12.77
CA GLU A 411 11.83 -5.55 13.45
C GLU A 411 10.86 -6.26 14.41
N LEU A 412 10.06 -7.20 13.91
CA LEU A 412 9.14 -8.01 14.72
C LEU A 412 9.87 -8.88 15.75
N GLY A 413 11.08 -9.34 15.40
CA GLY A 413 11.99 -10.03 16.30
C GLY A 413 12.51 -9.16 17.44
N GLY A 414 12.36 -7.84 17.39
CA GLY A 414 12.80 -6.92 18.43
C GLY A 414 14.31 -6.69 18.45
N HIS A 415 15.00 -6.77 17.31
CA HIS A 415 16.45 -6.54 17.30
C HIS A 415 16.77 -5.05 17.53
N PRO A 416 17.51 -4.65 18.57
CA PRO A 416 17.64 -3.25 19.01
C PRO A 416 18.29 -2.30 17.98
N ASP A 417 19.17 -2.82 17.12
CA ASP A 417 19.83 -1.99 16.10
C ASP A 417 18.97 -1.64 14.90
N TYR A 418 17.93 -2.42 14.58
CA TYR A 418 17.11 -2.26 13.37
C TYR A 418 15.80 -1.51 13.66
N GLN A 419 15.77 -0.72 14.72
CA GLN A 419 14.56 -0.12 15.30
C GLN A 419 14.70 1.40 15.33
N LEU A 420 13.58 2.12 15.16
CA LEU A 420 13.53 3.59 15.29
C LEU A 420 14.52 4.32 14.37
N ARG A 421 14.92 3.66 13.29
CA ARG A 421 15.73 4.23 12.23
C ARG A 421 14.79 4.93 11.26
N ASP A 422 14.92 6.25 11.12
CA ASP A 422 14.41 6.99 9.96
C ASP A 422 15.26 6.69 8.69
N VAL A 423 16.06 5.62 8.72
CA VAL A 423 17.28 5.46 7.93
C VAL A 423 16.95 4.74 6.63
N HIS A 424 17.11 5.49 5.56
CA HIS A 424 17.37 5.03 4.21
C HIS A 424 18.48 3.97 4.24
N TYR A 425 18.19 2.75 3.77
CA TYR A 425 19.26 1.82 3.47
C TYR A 425 19.83 2.22 2.11
N GLU A 426 20.80 3.14 2.13
CA GLU A 426 21.61 3.45 0.96
C GLU A 426 22.59 2.30 0.75
N VAL A 427 22.24 1.41 -0.18
CA VAL A 427 23.18 0.40 -0.65
C VAL A 427 23.91 0.99 -1.84
N HIS A 428 25.02 1.69 -1.58
CA HIS A 428 25.87 2.20 -2.64
C HIS A 428 26.56 1.05 -3.36
N LEU A 429 26.10 0.74 -4.56
CA LEU A 429 26.77 -0.17 -5.48
C LEU A 429 27.66 0.68 -6.40
N GLN A 430 28.91 0.92 -6.01
CA GLN A 430 29.88 1.56 -6.90
C GLN A 430 30.25 0.60 -8.03
N GLY A 431 30.06 1.03 -9.29
CA GLY A 431 30.50 0.27 -10.46
C GLY A 431 32.02 0.31 -10.61
N ILE A 432 32.61 -0.83 -10.97
CA ILE A 432 33.96 -0.88 -11.54
C ILE A 432 33.93 -0.01 -12.80
N GLN A 433 34.81 1.00 -12.89
CA GLN A 433 34.89 1.92 -14.03
C GLN A 433 35.10 1.15 -15.35
N ALA A 434 34.01 0.89 -16.07
CA ALA A 434 34.06 0.39 -17.44
C ALA A 434 34.18 1.58 -18.42
N SER A 435 35.24 2.40 -18.27
CA SER A 435 35.40 3.62 -19.06
C SER A 435 36.00 3.42 -20.46
N SER A 436 36.27 2.18 -20.90
CA SER A 436 37.05 1.96 -22.14
C SER A 436 36.46 1.03 -23.21
N MET A 437 35.22 0.53 -23.10
CA MET A 437 34.75 -0.53 -24.00
C MET A 437 33.34 -0.34 -24.58
N LEU A 438 33.10 0.77 -25.28
CA LEU A 438 31.81 1.05 -25.94
C LEU A 438 31.80 0.93 -27.48
N THR A 439 32.86 0.44 -28.13
CA THR A 439 32.91 0.47 -29.60
C THR A 439 32.57 -0.81 -30.37
N ASP A 440 32.50 -2.02 -29.81
CA ASP A 440 32.14 -3.23 -30.61
C ASP A 440 31.35 -4.29 -29.79
N LEU A 441 30.02 -4.35 -29.97
CA LEU A 441 29.08 -4.96 -29.01
C LEU A 441 28.46 -6.35 -29.37
N ARG A 442 28.73 -7.00 -30.51
CA ARG A 442 27.84 -8.11 -30.95
C ARG A 442 28.24 -9.54 -30.58
N THR A 443 29.44 -9.83 -30.10
CA THR A 443 29.87 -11.24 -29.90
C THR A 443 30.61 -11.55 -28.59
N TYR A 444 31.03 -10.55 -27.80
CA TYR A 444 31.85 -10.76 -26.59
C TYR A 444 31.17 -10.37 -25.25
N GLN A 445 29.92 -9.88 -25.26
CA GLN A 445 29.33 -9.19 -24.11
C GLN A 445 28.46 -10.00 -23.14
N ASN A 446 27.91 -11.15 -23.53
CA ASN A 446 26.98 -11.89 -22.65
C ASN A 446 27.66 -12.31 -21.34
N ALA A 447 28.87 -12.87 -21.40
CA ALA A 447 29.59 -13.31 -20.20
C ALA A 447 30.01 -12.15 -19.27
N GLN A 448 30.36 -10.99 -19.83
CA GLN A 448 30.75 -9.82 -19.03
C GLN A 448 29.55 -9.14 -18.37
N LEU A 449 28.42 -9.07 -19.09
CA LEU A 449 27.17 -8.57 -18.52
C LEU A 449 26.60 -9.55 -17.48
N ASP A 450 26.61 -10.85 -17.77
CA ASP A 450 26.22 -11.88 -16.80
C ASP A 450 27.09 -11.78 -15.53
N ASN A 451 28.39 -11.54 -15.68
CA ASN A 451 29.28 -11.33 -14.54
C ASN A 451 28.97 -10.01 -13.79
N ALA A 452 28.66 -8.92 -14.49
CA ALA A 452 28.25 -7.66 -13.86
C ALA A 452 26.91 -7.79 -13.11
N ILE A 453 25.90 -8.43 -13.72
CA ILE A 453 24.61 -8.78 -13.11
C ILE A 453 24.85 -9.68 -11.89
N TYR A 454 25.67 -10.72 -12.05
CA TYR A 454 26.01 -11.67 -10.99
C TYR A 454 26.68 -10.98 -9.80
N ASN A 455 27.76 -10.22 -10.01
CA ASN A 455 28.49 -9.52 -8.94
C ASN A 455 27.60 -8.51 -8.20
N ARG A 456 26.68 -7.87 -8.94
CA ARG A 456 25.75 -6.89 -8.40
C ARG A 456 24.65 -7.54 -7.55
N ILE A 457 24.08 -8.63 -8.03
CA ILE A 457 23.13 -9.44 -7.26
C ILE A 457 23.84 -10.08 -6.05
N GLN A 458 25.06 -10.58 -6.23
CA GLN A 458 25.86 -11.21 -5.18
C GLN A 458 26.14 -10.25 -4.03
N SER A 459 26.45 -8.98 -4.30
CA SER A 459 26.60 -7.96 -3.26
C SER A 459 25.33 -7.79 -2.41
N LEU A 460 24.15 -7.78 -3.04
CA LEU A 460 22.87 -7.71 -2.34
C LEU A 460 22.51 -9.03 -1.64
N GLU A 461 22.84 -10.17 -2.23
CA GLU A 461 22.72 -11.48 -1.59
C GLU A 461 23.61 -11.59 -0.36
N LEU A 462 24.82 -11.02 -0.37
CA LEU A 462 25.70 -10.93 0.79
C LEU A 462 25.08 -10.08 1.90
N ILE A 463 24.47 -8.95 1.57
CA ILE A 463 23.71 -8.13 2.53
C ILE A 463 22.54 -8.93 3.11
N TYR A 464 21.74 -9.56 2.26
CA TYR A 464 20.64 -10.42 2.68
C TYR A 464 21.12 -11.54 3.62
N ASN A 465 22.18 -12.25 3.25
CA ASN A 465 22.73 -13.34 4.04
C ASN A 465 23.30 -12.84 5.38
N SER A 466 23.92 -11.66 5.40
CA SER A 466 24.41 -11.01 6.62
C SER A 466 23.25 -10.63 7.56
N LEU A 467 22.19 -10.01 7.02
CA LEU A 467 20.98 -9.68 7.78
C LEU A 467 20.26 -10.93 8.28
N LYS A 468 20.20 -11.97 7.46
CA LYS A 468 19.61 -13.26 7.82
C LYS A 468 20.39 -13.93 8.95
N THR A 469 21.72 -13.98 8.84
CA THR A 469 22.61 -14.50 9.90
C THR A 469 22.41 -13.69 11.19
N THR A 470 22.31 -12.37 11.10
CA THR A 470 22.04 -11.50 12.24
C THR A 470 20.71 -11.82 12.91
N TYR A 471 19.65 -12.02 12.11
CA TYR A 471 18.33 -12.40 12.60
C TYR A 471 18.35 -13.78 13.25
N ASP A 472 18.90 -14.78 12.58
CA ASP A 472 18.96 -16.16 13.07
C ASP A 472 19.74 -16.21 14.40
N MET A 473 20.92 -15.57 14.46
CA MET A 473 21.69 -15.43 15.71
C MET A 473 20.92 -14.70 16.82
N TRP A 474 20.21 -13.62 16.49
CA TRP A 474 19.41 -12.89 17.47
C TRP A 474 18.31 -13.77 18.06
N ILE A 475 17.57 -14.49 17.22
CA ILE A 475 16.49 -15.36 17.67
C ILE A 475 17.03 -16.56 18.44
N GLU A 476 18.14 -17.16 18.02
CA GLU A 476 18.79 -18.25 18.74
C GLU A 476 19.29 -17.81 20.12
N ASN A 477 19.98 -16.66 20.19
CA ASN A 477 20.42 -16.11 21.46
C ASN A 477 19.22 -15.76 22.35
N LEU A 478 18.17 -15.15 21.80
CA LEU A 478 16.96 -14.83 22.55
C LEU A 478 16.30 -16.09 23.13
N LYS A 479 16.22 -17.17 22.35
CA LYS A 479 15.71 -18.48 22.80
C LYS A 479 16.57 -19.06 23.91
N LYS A 480 17.90 -19.07 23.72
CA LYS A 480 18.87 -19.52 24.73
C LYS A 480 18.72 -18.76 26.04
N TYR A 481 18.75 -17.43 26.02
CA TYR A 481 18.64 -16.62 27.23
C TYR A 481 17.26 -16.70 27.89
N ARG A 482 16.18 -16.90 27.12
CA ARG A 482 14.85 -17.21 27.70
C ARG A 482 14.80 -18.57 28.41
N GLN A 483 15.60 -19.53 27.97
CA GLN A 483 15.74 -20.82 28.66
C GLN A 483 16.59 -20.68 29.93
N GLU A 484 17.69 -19.93 29.86
CA GLU A 484 18.61 -19.70 30.99
C GLU A 484 18.03 -18.75 32.06
N CYS A 485 17.15 -17.83 31.67
CA CYS A 485 16.53 -16.86 32.56
C CYS A 485 15.01 -16.78 32.32
N SER A 486 14.24 -17.38 33.22
CA SER A 486 12.78 -17.38 33.17
C SER A 486 12.18 -15.96 33.16
N LEU A 487 12.83 -14.98 33.82
CA LEU A 487 12.37 -13.59 33.85
C LEU A 487 12.26 -12.96 32.45
N LEU A 488 13.09 -13.37 31.49
CA LEU A 488 12.99 -12.88 30.11
C LEU A 488 11.72 -13.35 29.38
N LYS A 489 11.05 -14.39 29.89
CA LYS A 489 9.76 -14.83 29.36
C LYS A 489 8.62 -13.91 29.77
N LEU A 490 8.79 -13.08 30.81
CA LEU A 490 7.82 -12.03 31.13
C LEU A 490 7.71 -11.06 29.96
N PHE A 491 8.83 -10.66 29.37
CA PHE A 491 8.89 -9.61 28.38
C PHE A 491 8.70 -10.13 26.94
N SER A 492 7.84 -9.46 26.17
CA SER A 492 7.76 -9.60 24.71
C SER A 492 9.06 -9.16 24.05
N ASN A 493 9.25 -9.55 22.79
CA ASN A 493 10.44 -9.16 22.02
C ASN A 493 10.59 -7.63 21.95
N ARG A 494 9.48 -6.91 21.82
CA ARG A 494 9.44 -5.45 21.81
C ARG A 494 9.82 -4.84 23.15
N GLU A 495 9.38 -5.43 24.26
CA GLU A 495 9.73 -4.94 25.59
C GLU A 495 11.21 -5.17 25.90
N ILE A 496 11.73 -6.36 25.58
CA ILE A 496 13.17 -6.69 25.66
C ILE A 496 13.99 -5.67 24.88
N MET A 497 13.58 -5.39 23.64
CA MET A 497 14.19 -4.39 22.78
C MET A 497 14.21 -2.99 23.42
N ILE A 498 13.08 -2.51 23.95
CA ILE A 498 12.98 -1.18 24.59
C ILE A 498 13.95 -1.11 25.77
N ILE A 499 13.97 -2.12 26.63
CA ILE A 499 14.87 -2.13 27.80
C ILE A 499 16.33 -2.13 27.35
N ILE A 500 16.70 -2.92 26.33
CA ILE A 500 18.07 -2.90 25.77
C ILE A 500 18.42 -1.52 25.19
N ILE A 501 17.50 -0.86 24.49
CA ILE A 501 17.72 0.49 23.95
C ILE A 501 17.96 1.49 25.09
N LEU A 502 17.18 1.41 26.17
CA LEU A 502 17.35 2.27 27.35
C LEU A 502 18.69 2.02 28.06
N LEU A 503 19.10 0.75 28.17
CA LEU A 503 20.37 0.37 28.80
C LEU A 503 21.61 0.65 27.95
N ARG A 504 21.49 1.02 26.67
CA ARG A 504 22.63 1.28 25.78
C ARG A 504 23.25 2.65 25.99
N SER A 505 24.58 2.73 25.97
CA SER A 505 25.31 4.00 26.05
C SER A 505 25.14 4.86 24.79
N SER A 506 24.93 6.16 24.98
CA SER A 506 24.91 7.15 23.89
C SER A 506 26.32 7.66 23.61
N ASN A 507 26.94 7.14 22.55
CA ASN A 507 28.23 7.64 22.08
C ASN A 507 28.12 8.61 20.89
N ALA A 508 26.90 8.98 20.44
CA ALA A 508 26.69 9.92 19.34
C ALA A 508 25.33 10.63 19.42
N GLU A 509 25.21 11.82 18.79
CA GLU A 509 23.96 12.60 18.61
C GLU A 509 22.82 11.81 17.91
N ASN A 510 23.13 10.63 17.37
CA ASN A 510 22.25 9.76 16.60
C ASN A 510 22.00 8.39 17.27
N SER A 511 22.13 8.28 18.60
CA SER A 511 21.84 7.02 19.30
C SER A 511 20.36 6.64 19.19
N ASN A 512 20.07 5.33 18.99
CA ASN A 512 18.69 4.81 18.96
C ASN A 512 17.92 5.18 20.24
N ARG A 513 18.63 5.31 21.37
CA ARG A 513 18.09 5.75 22.65
C ARG A 513 17.62 7.21 22.61
N ASN A 514 18.45 8.12 22.12
CA ASN A 514 18.10 9.53 22.00
C ASN A 514 16.90 9.70 21.04
N ARG A 515 16.87 8.98 19.92
CA ARG A 515 15.71 8.95 19.01
C ARG A 515 14.44 8.41 19.68
N PHE A 516 14.55 7.33 20.45
CA PHE A 516 13.43 6.77 21.21
C PHE A 516 12.85 7.79 22.19
N LEU A 517 13.71 8.42 22.99
CA LEU A 517 13.31 9.41 24.00
C LEU A 517 12.74 10.68 23.36
N LYS A 518 13.33 11.17 22.27
CA LYS A 518 12.78 12.29 21.47
C LYS A 518 11.38 12.00 20.95
N LYS A 519 11.13 10.79 20.43
CA LYS A 519 9.79 10.38 19.96
C LYS A 519 8.78 10.23 21.10
N LEU A 520 9.21 9.72 22.26
CA LEU A 520 8.31 9.49 23.40
C LEU A 520 7.89 10.77 24.11
N PHE A 521 8.72 11.80 24.10
CA PHE A 521 8.48 13.04 24.85
C PHE A 521 8.48 14.33 24.01
N GLU A 522 8.48 14.24 22.68
CA GLU A 522 8.34 15.36 21.72
C GLU A 522 9.31 16.56 21.94
N PHE A 523 10.54 16.32 22.38
CA PHE A 523 11.46 17.40 22.77
C PHE A 523 12.27 18.00 21.61
N LYS A 524 12.43 19.33 21.60
CA LYS A 524 13.11 20.07 20.52
C LYS A 524 14.54 20.57 20.79
N ASN A 525 15.05 20.72 22.01
CA ASN A 525 16.46 21.10 22.25
C ASN A 525 16.85 20.97 23.73
N PHE A 526 18.01 20.38 24.01
CA PHE A 526 18.61 20.31 25.35
C PHE A 526 20.01 20.94 25.35
N LYS A 527 20.37 21.62 26.46
CA LYS A 527 21.67 22.28 26.65
C LYS A 527 22.76 21.32 27.16
N ASN A 528 22.39 20.24 27.85
CA ASN A 528 23.30 19.18 28.34
C ASN A 528 22.71 17.79 28.04
N GLN A 529 22.88 17.33 26.79
CA GLN A 529 22.21 16.14 26.26
C GLN A 529 22.41 14.87 27.11
N ASN A 530 23.57 14.66 27.72
CA ASN A 530 23.89 13.40 28.40
C ASN A 530 23.22 13.21 29.77
N GLU A 531 23.17 14.24 30.63
CA GLU A 531 22.58 14.13 31.97
C GLU A 531 21.04 14.09 31.90
N GLU A 532 20.44 14.91 31.03
CA GLU A 532 18.99 14.89 30.81
C GLU A 532 18.54 13.58 30.16
N GLU A 533 19.33 13.02 29.23
CA GLU A 533 19.05 11.69 28.67
C GLU A 533 19.07 10.59 29.74
N LYS A 534 20.02 10.64 30.68
CA LYS A 534 20.11 9.69 31.79
C LYS A 534 18.89 9.79 32.71
N ILE A 535 18.49 11.00 33.10
CA ILE A 535 17.32 11.23 33.94
C ILE A 535 16.05 10.69 33.26
N LEU A 536 15.85 11.00 31.98
CA LEU A 536 14.70 10.51 31.21
C LEU A 536 14.71 9.00 31.06
N THR A 537 15.88 8.39 30.84
CA THR A 537 16.05 6.94 30.77
C THR A 537 15.63 6.27 32.08
N ILE A 538 16.12 6.77 33.22
CA ILE A 538 15.76 6.24 34.55
C ILE A 538 14.25 6.38 34.77
N ARG A 539 13.67 7.53 34.44
CA ARG A 539 12.22 7.75 34.56
C ARG A 539 11.40 6.82 33.67
N CYS A 540 11.87 6.53 32.44
CA CYS A 540 11.24 5.54 31.56
C CYS A 540 11.28 4.13 32.17
N LEU A 541 12.44 3.71 32.69
CA LEU A 541 12.58 2.41 33.35
C LEU A 541 11.68 2.33 34.58
N GLU A 542 11.67 3.37 35.42
CA GLU A 542 10.81 3.49 36.60
C GLU A 542 9.32 3.34 36.22
N HIS A 543 8.84 4.13 35.27
CA HIS A 543 7.45 4.03 34.82
C HIS A 543 7.12 2.65 34.23
N TYR A 544 8.03 2.08 33.44
CA TYR A 544 7.85 0.77 32.84
C TYR A 544 7.76 -0.33 33.91
N PHE A 545 8.72 -0.42 34.83
CA PHE A 545 8.70 -1.43 35.90
C PHE A 545 7.57 -1.21 36.91
N ARG A 546 7.18 0.04 37.20
CA ARG A 546 5.97 0.33 38.00
C ARG A 546 4.71 -0.16 37.32
N SER A 547 4.64 -0.09 35.98
CA SER A 547 3.48 -0.60 35.23
C SER A 547 3.33 -2.11 35.34
N LEU A 548 4.42 -2.85 35.63
CA LEU A 548 4.37 -4.29 35.90
C LEU A 548 3.72 -4.63 37.24
N ARG A 549 3.48 -3.63 38.12
CA ARG A 549 2.79 -3.79 39.41
C ARG A 549 3.37 -4.94 40.25
N ILE A 550 4.69 -5.11 40.22
CA ILE A 550 5.37 -6.16 40.99
C ILE A 550 5.55 -5.65 42.43
N PRO A 551 5.02 -6.37 43.44
CA PRO A 551 5.14 -5.95 44.83
C PRO A 551 6.59 -6.06 45.31
N HIS A 552 6.98 -5.20 46.26
CA HIS A 552 8.28 -5.25 46.94
C HIS A 552 9.53 -5.05 46.07
N VAL A 553 9.40 -4.55 44.84
CA VAL A 553 10.54 -4.12 44.01
C VAL A 553 10.96 -2.71 44.41
N ASN A 554 12.23 -2.52 44.72
CA ASN A 554 12.78 -1.18 44.95
C ASN A 554 12.92 -0.44 43.60
N LEU A 555 12.01 0.48 43.31
CA LEU A 555 12.01 1.30 42.09
C LEU A 555 12.35 2.77 42.38
N THR A 556 13.11 3.05 43.45
CA THR A 556 13.58 4.42 43.69
C THR A 556 14.54 4.86 42.61
N THR A 557 14.53 6.15 42.29
CA THR A 557 15.40 6.76 41.27
C THR A 557 16.87 6.45 41.50
N ASP A 558 17.33 6.49 42.76
CA ASP A 558 18.71 6.24 43.13
C ASP A 558 19.13 4.79 42.88
N HIS A 559 18.27 3.83 43.23
CA HIS A 559 18.54 2.42 42.99
C HIS A 559 18.55 2.08 41.50
N LEU A 560 17.60 2.64 40.73
CA LEU A 560 17.58 2.48 39.27
C LEU A 560 18.78 3.15 38.61
N ALA A 561 19.26 4.29 39.12
CA ALA A 561 20.46 4.96 38.62
C ALA A 561 21.71 4.10 38.84
N GLU A 562 21.85 3.47 40.01
CA GLU A 562 22.93 2.55 40.35
C GLU A 562 22.92 1.32 39.43
N LEU A 563 21.76 0.68 39.27
CA LEU A 563 21.59 -0.49 38.40
C LEU A 563 21.87 -0.15 36.93
N TYR A 564 21.39 1.00 36.47
CA TYR A 564 21.65 1.49 35.12
C TYR A 564 23.16 1.71 34.88
N GLN A 565 23.90 2.27 35.84
CA GLN A 565 25.35 2.44 35.73
C GLN A 565 26.09 1.10 35.69
N ARG A 566 25.68 0.13 36.50
CA ARG A 566 26.29 -1.20 36.58
C ARG A 566 26.09 -2.03 35.31
N HIS A 567 24.91 -1.93 34.70
CA HIS A 567 24.49 -2.80 33.58
C HIS A 567 24.40 -2.08 32.23
N ASN A 568 25.06 -0.94 32.09
CA ASN A 568 25.10 -0.18 30.83
C ASN A 568 25.68 -1.04 29.70
N ILE A 569 25.05 -1.01 28.52
CA ILE A 569 25.43 -1.79 27.33
C ILE A 569 26.20 -0.88 26.38
N ASP A 570 27.41 -1.28 26.01
CA ASP A 570 28.26 -0.46 25.14
C ASP A 570 27.70 -0.40 23.72
N ALA A 571 27.83 0.76 23.06
CA ALA A 571 27.44 0.93 21.67
C ALA A 571 28.19 -0.08 20.77
N GLY A 572 27.44 -0.79 19.91
CA GLY A 572 28.01 -1.83 19.02
C GLY A 572 28.24 -3.20 19.68
N SER A 573 27.82 -3.39 20.95
CA SER A 573 27.83 -4.71 21.59
C SER A 573 27.06 -5.74 20.76
N ASN A 574 27.63 -6.94 20.63
CA ASN A 574 26.96 -8.05 19.96
C ASN A 574 25.68 -8.50 20.71
N THR A 575 24.86 -9.32 20.04
CA THR A 575 23.54 -9.74 20.56
C THR A 575 23.62 -10.52 21.87
N ASP A 576 24.64 -11.37 22.03
CA ASP A 576 24.87 -12.17 23.24
C ASP A 576 25.20 -11.28 24.46
N VAL A 577 26.10 -10.31 24.30
CA VAL A 577 26.45 -9.35 25.37
C VAL A 577 25.24 -8.52 25.79
N CYS A 578 24.44 -8.05 24.83
CA CYS A 578 23.22 -7.30 25.11
C CYS A 578 22.25 -8.10 25.98
N LEU A 579 21.96 -9.35 25.60
CA LEU A 579 21.03 -10.22 26.31
C LEU A 579 21.57 -10.67 27.67
N ARG A 580 22.88 -10.85 27.79
CA ARG A 580 23.54 -11.16 29.07
C ARG A 580 23.42 -10.01 30.07
N LYS A 581 23.75 -8.78 29.64
CA LYS A 581 23.62 -7.56 30.47
C LYS A 581 22.16 -7.29 30.86
N LEU A 582 21.23 -7.51 29.93
CA LEU A 582 19.79 -7.45 30.25
C LEU A 582 19.42 -8.50 31.30
N THR A 583 19.91 -9.72 31.15
CA THR A 583 19.61 -10.83 32.08
C THR A 583 20.11 -10.51 33.50
N THR A 584 21.33 -9.98 33.64
CA THR A 584 21.88 -9.59 34.94
C THR A 584 21.13 -8.40 35.52
N PHE A 585 20.80 -7.40 34.70
CA PHE A 585 19.97 -6.26 35.12
C PHE A 585 18.61 -6.72 35.66
N LEU A 586 17.93 -7.64 34.95
CA LEU A 586 16.63 -8.18 35.38
C LEU A 586 16.73 -9.02 36.65
N LYS A 587 17.81 -9.77 36.84
CA LYS A 587 18.04 -10.55 38.08
C LYS A 587 18.27 -9.63 39.28
N ASP A 588 19.00 -8.53 39.10
CA ASP A 588 19.27 -7.57 40.16
C ASP A 588 18.02 -6.74 40.51
N ILE A 589 17.27 -6.25 39.52
CA ILE A 589 16.06 -5.45 39.78
C ILE A 589 14.90 -6.28 40.31
N LEU A 590 14.75 -7.55 39.88
CA LEU A 590 13.64 -8.41 40.29
C LEU A 590 14.05 -9.50 41.28
N GLU A 591 15.23 -9.37 41.89
CA GLU A 591 15.76 -10.30 42.90
C GLU A 591 15.62 -11.79 42.53
N HIS A 592 16.11 -12.17 41.35
CA HIS A 592 16.05 -13.54 40.81
C HIS A 592 14.63 -14.13 40.64
N GLY A 593 13.58 -13.31 40.74
CA GLY A 593 12.20 -13.79 40.68
C GLY A 593 11.65 -14.33 42.00
N GLY A 594 12.49 -14.43 43.04
CA GLY A 594 12.12 -15.04 44.33
C GLY A 594 11.02 -14.30 45.09
N LYS A 595 10.94 -12.97 44.93
CA LYS A 595 9.90 -12.12 45.53
C LYS A 595 8.72 -11.81 44.60
N ILE A 596 8.83 -12.09 43.29
CA ILE A 596 7.76 -11.81 42.32
C ILE A 596 6.61 -12.82 42.48
N PHE A 597 6.96 -14.07 42.80
CA PHE A 597 6.01 -15.18 42.85
C PHE A 597 6.10 -15.83 44.23
N PRO A 598 5.22 -15.50 45.19
CA PRO A 598 5.24 -16.15 46.50
C PRO A 598 5.18 -17.66 46.31
N GLN A 599 6.14 -18.37 46.90
CA GLN A 599 6.14 -19.83 46.92
C GLN A 599 5.10 -20.28 47.94
N GLU A 600 3.88 -20.58 47.49
CA GLU A 600 2.94 -21.45 48.20
C GLU A 600 1.70 -21.69 47.35
N GLU A 601 1.76 -22.76 46.56
CA GLU A 601 0.70 -23.76 46.39
C GLU A 601 1.28 -24.86 45.48
N ILE A 602 1.38 -26.09 45.98
CA ILE A 602 1.73 -27.25 45.16
C ILE A 602 0.49 -27.58 44.33
N HIS A 603 0.42 -27.03 43.12
CA HIS A 603 -0.69 -27.26 42.19
C HIS A 603 -0.59 -28.63 41.52
N ASP A 604 -1.75 -29.23 41.20
CA ASP A 604 -1.84 -30.46 40.41
C ASP A 604 -1.28 -30.21 39.00
N GLU A 605 -0.40 -31.09 38.52
CA GLU A 605 0.39 -30.94 37.28
C GLU A 605 -0.46 -30.87 35.99
N ASN A 606 -1.79 -30.95 36.09
CA ASN A 606 -2.73 -30.96 34.96
C ASN A 606 -3.88 -29.93 35.10
N GLU A 607 -3.68 -28.84 35.85
CA GLU A 607 -4.76 -27.87 36.10
C GLU A 607 -5.06 -26.97 34.88
N GLN A 608 -6.02 -27.42 34.07
CA GLN A 608 -6.61 -26.67 32.96
C GLN A 608 -8.14 -26.66 33.06
N PHE A 609 -8.75 -25.49 32.84
CA PHE A 609 -10.17 -25.28 33.07
C PHE A 609 -10.87 -24.59 31.89
N ILE A 610 -12.06 -25.05 31.50
CA ILE A 610 -12.92 -24.37 30.52
C ILE A 610 -13.95 -23.52 31.26
N VAL A 611 -14.00 -22.23 30.92
CA VAL A 611 -15.04 -21.31 31.34
C VAL A 611 -16.03 -21.14 30.19
N ASN A 612 -17.24 -21.65 30.37
CA ASN A 612 -18.31 -21.50 29.39
C ASN A 612 -18.99 -20.13 29.54
N ILE A 613 -18.96 -19.33 28.47
CA ILE A 613 -19.66 -18.04 28.43
C ILE A 613 -21.09 -18.27 27.92
N ASN A 614 -21.99 -18.68 28.82
CA ASN A 614 -23.41 -18.71 28.53
C ASN A 614 -23.94 -17.27 28.46
N ARG A 615 -24.30 -16.76 27.28
CA ARG A 615 -25.09 -15.52 27.21
C ARG A 615 -26.47 -15.83 27.79
N PRO A 616 -26.93 -15.16 28.86
CA PRO A 616 -28.35 -15.14 29.14
C PRO A 616 -29.03 -14.42 27.97
N VAL A 617 -29.93 -15.12 27.28
CA VAL A 617 -30.85 -14.49 26.33
C VAL A 617 -31.81 -13.63 27.17
N SER A 618 -31.44 -12.39 27.44
CA SER A 618 -32.27 -11.48 28.25
C SER A 618 -32.51 -10.16 27.53
N ASN A 619 -33.75 -10.04 27.06
CA ASN A 619 -34.55 -8.86 26.67
C ASN A 619 -34.00 -7.83 25.64
N PRO A 620 -34.78 -7.50 24.60
CA PRO A 620 -34.41 -6.54 23.54
C PRO A 620 -34.39 -5.06 23.96
N ASN A 621 -34.62 -4.74 25.25
CA ASN A 621 -34.80 -3.36 25.73
C ASN A 621 -33.72 -2.88 26.73
N GLN A 622 -32.56 -3.55 26.82
CA GLN A 622 -31.45 -3.08 27.66
C GLN A 622 -30.20 -2.78 26.84
N ILE A 623 -29.61 -1.63 27.18
CA ILE A 623 -28.54 -0.92 26.48
C ILE A 623 -27.43 -1.86 26.03
N SER A 624 -27.21 -1.91 24.72
CA SER A 624 -26.12 -2.65 24.10
C SER A 624 -24.78 -1.98 24.43
N PHE A 625 -24.02 -2.55 25.37
CA PHE A 625 -22.57 -2.39 25.31
C PHE A 625 -22.07 -3.21 24.13
N SER A 626 -21.63 -2.53 23.07
CA SER A 626 -21.13 -3.10 21.83
C SER A 626 -19.76 -3.78 21.94
N ASN A 627 -19.37 -4.24 23.15
CA ASN A 627 -18.19 -5.07 23.38
C ASN A 627 -18.61 -6.31 24.19
N ASP A 628 -18.18 -7.49 23.74
CA ASP A 628 -18.49 -8.83 24.27
C ASP A 628 -18.04 -9.11 25.73
N PHE A 629 -17.74 -8.09 26.52
CA PHE A 629 -17.30 -8.17 27.90
C PHE A 629 -18.49 -7.97 28.85
N ASP A 630 -19.19 -9.05 29.20
CA ASP A 630 -20.29 -8.97 30.15
C ASP A 630 -19.77 -8.83 31.61
N LEU A 631 -20.63 -8.33 32.49
CA LEU A 631 -20.29 -8.14 33.92
C LEU A 631 -19.86 -9.45 34.59
N THR A 632 -20.41 -10.58 34.14
CA THR A 632 -20.07 -11.94 34.58
C THR A 632 -18.61 -12.27 34.29
N MET A 633 -18.17 -12.01 33.07
CA MET A 633 -16.79 -12.22 32.61
C MET A 633 -15.83 -11.33 33.40
N CYS A 634 -16.19 -10.07 33.65
CA CYS A 634 -15.41 -9.19 34.55
C CYS A 634 -15.26 -9.80 35.94
N CYS A 635 -16.36 -10.30 36.54
CA CYS A 635 -16.33 -10.91 37.87
C CYS A 635 -15.48 -12.20 37.89
N ILE A 636 -15.59 -13.04 36.85
CA ILE A 636 -14.76 -14.24 36.72
C ILE A 636 -13.27 -13.85 36.60
N LEU A 637 -12.94 -12.88 35.75
CA LEU A 637 -11.55 -12.45 35.56
C LEU A 637 -10.97 -11.81 36.82
N LEU A 638 -11.74 -11.04 37.58
CA LEU A 638 -11.31 -10.49 38.87
C LEU A 638 -11.00 -11.59 39.89
N ASN A 639 -11.79 -12.67 39.89
CA ASN A 639 -11.54 -13.82 40.77
C ASN A 639 -10.35 -14.67 40.31
N VAL A 640 -10.18 -14.82 39.00
CA VAL A 640 -9.07 -15.56 38.38
C VAL A 640 -7.75 -14.82 38.54
N PHE A 641 -7.78 -13.48 38.45
CA PHE A 641 -6.64 -12.59 38.63
C PHE A 641 -6.63 -11.98 40.03
N LYS A 642 -6.21 -12.80 41.00
CA LYS A 642 -5.81 -12.31 42.33
C LYS A 642 -4.41 -11.67 42.32
N ASN A 643 -3.64 -11.88 41.25
CA ASN A 643 -2.23 -11.50 41.14
C ASN A 643 -2.05 -10.13 40.49
N GLN A 644 -0.99 -9.43 40.89
CA GLN A 644 -0.79 -8.00 40.63
C GLN A 644 -0.28 -7.67 39.21
N LEU A 645 0.12 -8.65 38.40
CA LEU A 645 0.72 -8.41 37.07
C LEU A 645 -0.31 -7.88 36.04
N PRO A 646 0.13 -7.09 35.04
CA PRO A 646 -0.73 -6.64 33.94
C PRO A 646 -1.40 -7.77 33.17
N SER A 647 -2.62 -7.50 32.69
CA SER A 647 -3.43 -8.43 31.91
C SER A 647 -2.74 -8.94 30.64
N SER A 648 -1.83 -8.18 30.03
CA SER A 648 -1.08 -8.60 28.84
C SER A 648 -0.09 -9.75 29.08
N TYR A 649 0.27 -10.03 30.34
CA TYR A 649 1.13 -11.17 30.68
C TYR A 649 0.35 -12.46 30.85
N GLN A 650 -0.85 -12.34 31.41
CA GLN A 650 -1.64 -13.47 31.85
C GLN A 650 -2.85 -13.76 30.96
N ILE A 651 -3.22 -12.85 30.05
CA ILE A 651 -4.33 -13.04 29.10
C ILE A 651 -3.81 -13.13 27.66
N LEU A 652 -4.13 -14.23 26.98
CA LEU A 652 -4.00 -14.38 25.54
C LEU A 652 -5.33 -13.99 24.86
N TRP A 653 -5.31 -12.93 24.06
CA TRP A 653 -6.49 -12.44 23.32
C TRP A 653 -6.51 -13.01 21.90
N CYS A 654 -7.20 -14.12 21.68
CA CYS A 654 -7.14 -14.86 20.42
C CYS A 654 -7.63 -14.09 19.18
N SER A 655 -8.39 -13.00 19.37
CA SER A 655 -8.89 -12.16 18.27
C SER A 655 -7.79 -11.46 17.46
N ASN A 656 -6.65 -11.13 18.09
CA ASN A 656 -5.55 -10.39 17.46
C ASN A 656 -4.17 -11.09 17.65
N THR A 657 -4.18 -12.37 18.02
CA THR A 657 -2.96 -13.12 18.39
C THR A 657 -2.19 -13.64 17.17
N THR A 658 -0.86 -13.62 17.22
CA THR A 658 0.04 -14.26 16.23
C THR A 658 0.56 -15.63 16.71
N GLU A 659 1.22 -16.39 15.83
CA GLU A 659 1.84 -17.69 16.19
C GLU A 659 2.91 -17.50 17.29
N GLU A 660 3.73 -16.47 17.20
CA GLU A 660 4.76 -16.14 18.19
C GLU A 660 4.17 -15.79 19.55
N ASP A 661 3.03 -15.08 19.58
CA ASP A 661 2.33 -14.73 20.82
C ASP A 661 1.82 -15.98 21.55
N ILE A 662 1.32 -16.98 20.81
CA ILE A 662 0.89 -18.28 21.38
C ILE A 662 2.09 -18.97 22.03
N HIS A 663 3.18 -19.16 21.30
CA HIS A 663 4.35 -19.84 21.84
C HIS A 663 4.95 -19.10 23.05
N LEU A 664 5.01 -17.77 23.00
CA LEU A 664 5.48 -16.98 24.14
C LEU A 664 4.54 -17.15 25.34
N PHE A 665 3.23 -17.10 25.14
CA PHE A 665 2.23 -17.30 26.19
C PHE A 665 2.37 -18.67 26.85
N PHE A 666 2.44 -19.74 26.07
CA PHE A 666 2.63 -21.10 26.61
C PHE A 666 3.98 -21.28 27.31
N SER A 667 5.04 -20.61 26.82
CA SER A 667 6.33 -20.60 27.52
C SER A 667 6.27 -19.91 28.89
N ARG A 668 5.39 -18.90 29.06
CA ARG A 668 5.14 -18.24 30.36
C ARG A 668 4.37 -19.16 31.30
N ILE A 669 3.36 -19.87 30.79
CA ILE A 669 2.60 -20.87 31.57
C ILE A 669 3.56 -21.89 32.18
N GLN A 670 4.51 -22.41 31.41
CA GLN A 670 5.51 -23.36 31.90
C GLN A 670 6.52 -22.74 32.87
N ALA A 671 6.93 -21.49 32.63
CA ALA A 671 7.96 -20.84 33.42
C ALA A 671 7.48 -20.34 34.79
N PHE A 672 6.19 -20.02 34.91
CA PHE A 672 5.60 -19.43 36.10
C PHE A 672 4.42 -20.27 36.60
N PRO A 673 4.70 -21.45 37.18
CA PRO A 673 3.65 -22.39 37.57
C PRO A 673 2.76 -21.91 38.73
N SER A 674 3.18 -20.88 39.46
CA SER A 674 2.38 -20.23 40.51
C SER A 674 1.44 -19.14 39.97
N LEU A 675 1.48 -18.84 38.67
CA LEU A 675 0.58 -17.87 38.05
C LEU A 675 -0.62 -18.53 37.41
N THR A 676 -1.70 -17.76 37.37
CA THR A 676 -2.90 -18.07 36.62
C THR A 676 -2.88 -17.38 35.27
N PHE A 677 -3.30 -18.09 34.23
CA PHE A 677 -3.34 -17.66 32.83
C PHE A 677 -4.73 -17.85 32.26
N VAL A 678 -5.10 -16.99 31.30
CA VAL A 678 -6.41 -16.96 30.67
C VAL A 678 -6.26 -16.87 29.16
N ILE A 679 -7.05 -17.64 28.42
CA ILE A 679 -7.17 -17.56 26.98
C ILE A 679 -8.58 -17.10 26.64
N MET A 680 -8.69 -16.01 25.88
CA MET A 680 -9.94 -15.31 25.59
C MET A 680 -10.28 -15.38 24.11
N ASP A 681 -11.58 -15.40 23.79
CA ASP A 681 -12.09 -15.30 22.41
C ASP A 681 -11.56 -16.41 21.47
N ILE A 682 -11.36 -17.64 21.98
CA ILE A 682 -10.85 -18.77 21.19
C ILE A 682 -11.67 -18.99 19.91
N ASP A 683 -12.98 -18.75 19.98
CA ASP A 683 -13.92 -18.96 18.86
C ASP A 683 -13.77 -17.91 17.75
N LYS A 684 -13.11 -16.78 18.03
CA LYS A 684 -12.81 -15.74 17.04
C LYS A 684 -11.46 -15.95 16.35
N MET A 685 -10.72 -16.98 16.76
CA MET A 685 -9.40 -17.29 16.24
C MET A 685 -9.47 -17.94 14.86
N HIS A 686 -8.56 -17.57 13.96
CA HIS A 686 -8.42 -18.24 12.67
C HIS A 686 -8.06 -19.72 12.85
N HIS A 687 -8.65 -20.62 12.05
CA HIS A 687 -8.51 -22.08 12.19
C HIS A 687 -7.05 -22.54 12.36
N ARG A 688 -6.13 -22.07 11.51
CA ARG A 688 -4.70 -22.41 11.57
C ARG A 688 -4.04 -22.04 12.91
N LEU A 689 -4.36 -20.87 13.46
CA LEU A 689 -3.82 -20.44 14.75
C LEU A 689 -4.48 -21.20 15.91
N ARG A 690 -5.76 -21.54 15.77
CA ARG A 690 -6.46 -22.44 16.68
C ARG A 690 -5.74 -23.79 16.72
N GLU A 691 -5.37 -24.39 15.59
CA GLU A 691 -4.60 -25.65 15.58
C GLU A 691 -3.26 -25.56 16.34
N ILE A 692 -2.51 -24.46 16.16
CA ILE A 692 -1.25 -24.24 16.88
C ILE A 692 -1.48 -24.11 18.38
N LEU A 693 -2.47 -23.31 18.80
CA LEU A 693 -2.86 -23.16 20.20
C LEU A 693 -3.24 -24.52 20.81
N LEU A 694 -3.99 -25.32 20.08
CA LEU A 694 -4.42 -26.65 20.50
C LEU A 694 -3.23 -27.63 20.59
N LYS A 695 -2.22 -27.49 19.73
CA LYS A 695 -0.99 -28.30 19.77
C LYS A 695 -0.15 -27.98 21.02
N GLU A 696 0.03 -26.70 21.32
CA GLU A 696 0.74 -26.25 22.54
C GLU A 696 0.01 -26.72 23.81
N GLN A 697 -1.33 -26.63 23.80
CA GLN A 697 -2.16 -27.17 24.87
C GLN A 697 -2.01 -28.69 25.04
N ASP A 698 -2.01 -29.44 23.93
CA ASP A 698 -1.82 -30.88 23.95
C ASP A 698 -0.44 -31.24 24.50
N SER A 699 0.60 -30.48 24.16
CA SER A 699 1.96 -30.65 24.71
C SER A 699 1.98 -30.47 26.23
N LEU A 700 1.36 -29.41 26.76
CA LEU A 700 1.24 -29.23 28.22
C LEU A 700 0.58 -30.43 28.91
N THR A 701 -0.48 -30.97 28.30
CA THR A 701 -1.29 -32.04 28.89
C THR A 701 -0.63 -33.43 28.77
N ARG A 702 0.11 -33.69 27.68
CA ARG A 702 0.73 -34.99 27.40
C ARG A 702 2.09 -35.16 28.08
N GLU A 703 2.86 -34.09 28.19
CA GLU A 703 4.27 -34.15 28.62
C GLU A 703 4.44 -34.09 30.15
N ARG A 704 3.34 -33.98 30.92
CA ARG A 704 3.35 -33.85 32.40
C ARG A 704 4.31 -32.76 32.89
N ILE A 705 4.33 -31.63 32.19
CA ILE A 705 5.20 -30.50 32.52
C ILE A 705 4.51 -29.66 33.59
N LYS A 706 5.18 -29.38 34.71
CA LYS A 706 4.69 -28.44 35.72
C LYS A 706 4.42 -27.08 35.08
N HIS A 707 3.19 -26.60 35.17
CA HIS A 707 2.74 -25.40 34.46
C HIS A 707 1.70 -24.64 35.30
N GLY A 708 1.48 -23.35 34.99
CA GLY A 708 0.50 -22.50 35.68
C GLY A 708 -0.94 -22.89 35.38
N ARG A 709 -1.89 -22.44 36.21
CA ARG A 709 -3.32 -22.72 35.99
C ARG A 709 -3.82 -22.00 34.75
N VAL A 710 -4.48 -22.71 33.83
CA VAL A 710 -4.99 -22.11 32.58
C VAL A 710 -6.50 -22.15 32.51
N PHE A 711 -7.13 -21.01 32.24
CA PHE A 711 -8.57 -20.88 31.98
C PHE A 711 -8.83 -20.56 30.51
N TYR A 712 -9.66 -21.37 29.87
CA TYR A 712 -10.04 -21.22 28.47
C TYR A 712 -11.47 -20.68 28.39
N PHE A 713 -11.61 -19.48 27.84
CA PHE A 713 -12.92 -18.84 27.64
C PHE A 713 -13.38 -19.10 26.21
N SER A 714 -14.47 -19.86 26.09
CA SER A 714 -15.09 -20.21 24.82
C SER A 714 -16.60 -20.29 24.98
N ARG A 715 -17.31 -19.89 23.91
CA ARG A 715 -18.74 -20.11 23.71
C ARG A 715 -19.02 -21.52 23.18
N GLU A 716 -18.01 -22.17 22.61
CA GLU A 716 -18.08 -23.57 22.16
C GLU A 716 -17.62 -24.50 23.29
N LEU A 717 -18.48 -25.44 23.68
CA LEU A 717 -18.11 -26.48 24.64
C LEU A 717 -17.10 -27.43 24.00
N THR A 718 -15.83 -27.32 24.38
CA THR A 718 -14.77 -28.28 24.02
C THR A 718 -14.75 -29.51 24.96
N THR A 719 -15.94 -30.04 25.29
CA THR A 719 -16.15 -31.14 26.25
C THR A 719 -15.54 -32.47 25.82
N THR A 720 -15.11 -32.60 24.57
CA THR A 720 -14.52 -33.82 24.01
C THR A 720 -13.03 -33.96 24.32
N ARG A 721 -12.37 -32.94 24.90
CA ARG A 721 -10.91 -32.96 25.13
C ARG A 721 -10.55 -33.54 26.50
N LYS A 722 -9.70 -34.58 26.48
CA LYS A 722 -9.13 -35.17 27.70
C LYS A 722 -8.20 -34.15 28.38
N GLY A 723 -8.44 -33.86 29.67
CA GLY A 723 -7.58 -32.99 30.50
C GLY A 723 -8.19 -31.64 30.84
N LEU A 724 -9.13 -31.14 30.05
CA LEU A 724 -9.86 -29.91 30.36
C LEU A 724 -11.01 -30.17 31.34
N ARG A 725 -11.06 -29.44 32.45
CA ARG A 725 -12.14 -29.55 33.46
C ARG A 725 -13.07 -28.35 33.35
N GLU A 726 -14.37 -28.51 33.55
CA GLU A 726 -15.29 -27.36 33.57
C GLU A 726 -15.02 -26.49 34.82
N PHE A 727 -14.90 -25.18 34.62
CA PHE A 727 -14.79 -24.22 35.72
C PHE A 727 -16.15 -24.03 36.38
N LYS A 728 -16.26 -24.44 37.65
CA LYS A 728 -17.46 -24.23 38.45
C LYS A 728 -17.29 -23.00 39.34
N LEU A 729 -18.03 -21.93 39.01
CA LEU A 729 -18.06 -20.74 39.85
C LEU A 729 -18.75 -21.06 41.21
N PRO A 730 -18.09 -20.81 42.36
CA PRO A 730 -18.73 -20.98 43.66
C PRO A 730 -19.98 -20.10 43.78
N ALA A 731 -20.98 -20.57 44.54
CA ALA A 731 -22.30 -19.93 44.63
C ALA A 731 -22.23 -18.48 45.12
N GLU A 732 -21.27 -18.16 45.97
CA GLU A 732 -21.00 -16.82 46.53
C GLU A 732 -20.65 -15.78 45.45
N TYR A 733 -20.05 -16.21 44.34
CA TYR A 733 -19.64 -15.34 43.23
C TYR A 733 -20.67 -15.30 42.09
N LYS A 734 -21.76 -16.07 42.18
CA LYS A 734 -22.88 -16.00 41.21
C LYS A 734 -23.81 -14.82 41.47
N ASN A 735 -23.67 -14.13 42.61
CA ASN A 735 -24.51 -13.01 42.99
C ASN A 735 -23.94 -11.69 42.43
N SER A 736 -24.41 -11.28 41.25
CA SER A 736 -23.93 -10.11 40.51
C SER A 736 -23.93 -8.82 41.33
N GLN A 737 -24.83 -8.67 42.31
CA GLN A 737 -24.86 -7.51 43.21
C GLN A 737 -23.72 -7.51 44.25
N GLN A 738 -23.37 -8.67 44.83
CA GLN A 738 -22.25 -8.77 45.78
C GLN A 738 -20.90 -8.65 45.07
N SER A 739 -20.75 -9.27 43.89
CA SER A 739 -19.53 -9.17 43.08
C SER A 739 -19.32 -7.75 42.54
N CYS A 740 -20.40 -7.06 42.12
CA CYS A 740 -20.33 -5.66 41.72
C CYS A 740 -20.02 -4.74 42.92
N LYS A 741 -20.58 -5.01 44.12
CA LYS A 741 -20.23 -4.28 45.35
C LYS A 741 -18.77 -4.49 45.75
N HIS A 742 -18.23 -5.70 45.58
CA HIS A 742 -16.81 -5.98 45.80
C HIS A 742 -15.91 -5.28 44.78
N LEU A 743 -16.29 -5.28 43.49
CA LEU A 743 -15.59 -4.53 42.44
C LEU A 743 -15.61 -3.02 42.71
N MET A 744 -16.75 -2.45 43.10
CA MET A 744 -16.85 -1.02 43.43
C MET A 744 -16.03 -0.69 44.69
N ASN A 745 -15.97 -1.59 45.67
CA ASN A 745 -15.07 -1.43 46.82
C ASN A 745 -13.59 -1.48 46.41
N LEU A 746 -13.19 -2.43 45.57
CA LEU A 746 -11.82 -2.51 45.04
C LEU A 746 -11.43 -1.28 44.22
N LEU A 747 -12.36 -0.75 43.41
CA LEU A 747 -12.16 0.49 42.65
C LEU A 747 -12.02 1.70 43.57
N ASN A 748 -12.82 1.78 44.63
CA ASN A 748 -12.77 2.85 45.63
C ASN A 748 -11.55 2.74 46.57
N GLU A 749 -10.97 1.56 46.74
CA GLU A 749 -9.71 1.35 47.49
C GLU A 749 -8.47 1.64 46.64
N SER A 750 -8.63 1.75 45.32
CA SER A 750 -7.55 2.02 44.35
C SER A 750 -7.50 3.47 43.83
N SER A 751 -8.40 4.33 44.33
CA SER A 751 -8.35 5.80 44.22
C SER A 751 -7.83 6.40 45.52
#